data_AF-J3DH08-F1
#
_entry.id   AF-J3DH08-F1
#
_cell.length_a   1.000
_cell.length_b   1.000
_cell.length_c   1.000
_cell.angle_alpha   90.00
_cell.angle_beta   90.00
_cell.angle_gamma   90.00
#
_symmetry.space_group_name_H-M   'P 1'
#
loop_
_entity.id
_entity.type
_entity.pdbx_description
1 polymer ?
#
loop_
_entity_poly.entity_id
_entity_poly.type
_entity_poly.pdbx_seq_one_letter_code
_entity_poly.pdbx_strand_id
1 'polypeptide(L)'
;MKITFPVRDKNGKNYTSLEEVMNLINSEAHGSWLMGANGLWHGGIHISDVTHPYSVLSKEVLKKNTAVPLQFVADGTIVAYRLNKTYPTAPYCGKDLRFSSSFVLVKSIVQPDLEKQNSWLEFYTLYMHLAAVTDYPSLPCYKVAPGRKGVPLRVFTKDQFGLPEGEEDKGGNGIYTIPSKATGRRGVLTVSEGDRLVLSRKGQFYITEKKAKQLHTFGLVQQVKNGKASKEQYWVTMNPEMLIPDGELAELMPAWMQSPVAEGTFDKIVNTDGQSMWKVSAGTTVGFMGVNEIPNTGNQLVMQERFLHLELLSNDKRMPDFISNPAGVDNGRKFIRTISGRTIYLRTGDADSQVFEASNVKVNISTLLSRDSTTPFKDASGKRWFKVCESGWVSQSDIKEIEQFDLISQGFIPMEGNSAYNVTKSEKDKWIPEAFGHIARAASDAEKMQYGRVPEYYRKLVEKIDENKDEQISPDEIRRALTVRDPLVQNVVGRLIVKHHSEWFGGRSTGRWDDFFKVSDKLENKYNEKYLSELEWMSQVEPFKKGEPIWHFHPVMFVDSFRNRYAYSVDMIQQVLGHEKAWFTGASGGKKFANKFKNNYSSVYEYDKYNFVSLLNNITATYGIESPYQKAHFLSQCLHESSHLDTTLEFGNGKNYDPGVHSNAVSMENTSIGDGPLYRGRGLIQLTWKKNYRLFSEYSGVNVVDNPDLVANNMEETIKASAWFWRYSGGVFKKYDANGDINVLIDNEENNVALVTLAVNGGSNGLAERQSYFDAIKKYWKLK
;
A
#
# COMPACT_ATOMS: atom_id res chain seq x y z
N MET A 1 -0.05 -15.51 -0.69
CA MET A 1 0.37 -14.59 0.39
C MET A 1 0.08 -13.17 -0.07
N LYS A 2 -0.52 -12.33 0.77
CA LYS A 2 -0.71 -10.89 0.49
C LYS A 2 0.60 -10.14 0.74
N ILE A 3 0.87 -9.12 -0.08
CA ILE A 3 2.06 -8.28 0.02
C ILE A 3 1.67 -6.80 -0.13
N THR A 4 2.26 -5.95 0.70
CA THR A 4 2.12 -4.49 0.67
C THR A 4 3.48 -3.84 0.90
N PHE A 5 3.65 -2.59 0.48
CA PHE A 5 4.83 -1.81 0.85
C PHE A 5 4.78 -1.39 2.33
N PRO A 6 5.91 -1.16 3.01
CA PRO A 6 5.97 -0.92 4.46
C PRO A 6 5.34 0.41 4.92
N VAL A 7 5.05 1.31 3.97
CA VAL A 7 4.58 2.68 4.20
C VAL A 7 3.33 2.99 3.38
N ARG A 8 2.66 4.09 3.76
CA ARG A 8 1.49 4.66 3.09
C ARG A 8 1.72 6.14 2.80
N ASP A 9 0.92 6.69 1.91
CA ASP A 9 0.92 8.13 1.66
C ASP A 9 0.38 8.91 2.89
N LYS A 10 0.44 10.25 2.80
CA LYS A 10 -0.05 11.16 3.85
C LYS A 10 -1.53 11.01 4.22
N ASN A 11 -2.33 10.37 3.37
CA ASN A 11 -3.75 10.12 3.57
C ASN A 11 -4.02 8.69 4.09
N GLY A 12 -2.97 7.90 4.32
CA GLY A 12 -3.09 6.50 4.71
C GLY A 12 -3.47 5.57 3.55
N LYS A 13 -3.27 5.96 2.28
CA LYS A 13 -3.45 5.09 1.12
C LYS A 13 -2.18 4.29 0.85
N ASN A 14 -2.34 3.03 0.44
CA ASN A 14 -1.21 2.18 0.06
C ASN A 14 -0.60 2.63 -1.27
N TYR A 15 0.74 2.66 -1.32
CA TYR A 15 1.46 2.75 -2.59
C TYR A 15 1.30 1.45 -3.39
N THR A 16 1.23 1.58 -4.71
CA THR A 16 1.05 0.44 -5.61
C THR A 16 2.11 0.33 -6.69
N SER A 17 2.86 1.41 -6.92
CA SER A 17 4.05 1.43 -7.76
C SER A 17 5.31 1.13 -6.96
N LEU A 18 6.15 0.22 -7.48
CA LEU A 18 7.50 0.00 -6.96
C LEU A 18 8.35 1.25 -7.13
N GLU A 19 8.21 1.94 -8.26
CA GLU A 19 8.98 3.13 -8.59
C GLU A 19 8.72 4.26 -7.59
N GLU A 20 7.46 4.52 -7.24
CA GLU A 20 7.10 5.54 -6.24
C GLU A 20 7.76 5.26 -4.89
N VAL A 21 7.71 4.02 -4.41
CA VAL A 21 8.31 3.65 -3.12
C VAL A 21 9.83 3.69 -3.18
N MET A 22 10.44 3.24 -4.28
CA MET A 22 11.89 3.32 -4.46
C MET A 22 12.37 4.78 -4.54
N ASN A 23 11.61 5.70 -5.15
CA ASN A 23 11.94 7.12 -5.15
C ASN A 23 11.95 7.71 -3.74
N LEU A 24 11.02 7.30 -2.88
CA LEU A 24 11.02 7.69 -1.47
C LEU A 24 12.24 7.14 -0.74
N ILE A 25 12.53 5.84 -0.87
CA ILE A 25 13.71 5.20 -0.25
C ILE A 25 15.01 5.85 -0.74
N ASN A 26 15.09 6.19 -2.03
CA ASN A 26 16.25 6.86 -2.61
C ASN A 26 16.44 8.30 -2.11
N SER A 27 15.39 8.91 -1.57
CA SER A 27 15.42 10.24 -0.97
C SER A 27 15.88 10.24 0.49
N GLU A 28 16.08 9.06 1.09
CA GLU A 28 16.61 8.92 2.44
C GLU A 28 18.10 9.29 2.49
N ALA A 29 18.47 10.04 3.52
CA ALA A 29 19.82 10.58 3.69
C ALA A 29 20.87 9.52 4.04
N HIS A 30 20.45 8.42 4.69
CA HIS A 30 21.33 7.31 5.11
C HIS A 30 20.53 6.00 5.20
N GLY A 31 21.20 4.91 5.58
CA GLY A 31 20.58 3.58 5.68
C GLY A 31 20.33 2.93 4.32
N SER A 32 21.27 3.07 3.39
CA SER A 32 21.21 2.44 2.07
C SER A 32 21.45 0.94 2.15
N TRP A 33 20.72 0.19 1.33
CA TRP A 33 20.91 -1.26 1.16
C TRP A 33 22.38 -1.60 0.84
N LEU A 34 22.90 -2.67 1.47
CA LEU A 34 24.27 -3.23 1.42
C LEU A 34 25.37 -2.45 2.15
N MET A 35 25.25 -1.13 2.28
CA MET A 35 26.33 -0.32 2.85
C MET A 35 25.81 0.96 3.50
N GLY A 36 26.16 1.16 4.77
CA GLY A 36 25.87 2.38 5.51
C GLY A 36 26.76 3.56 5.08
N ALA A 37 26.37 4.77 5.47
CA ALA A 37 27.18 5.99 5.23
C ALA A 37 28.57 5.92 5.89
N ASN A 38 28.69 5.14 6.97
CA ASN A 38 29.93 4.82 7.68
C ASN A 38 30.80 3.75 6.99
N GLY A 39 30.35 3.18 5.87
CA GLY A 39 31.06 2.13 5.16
C GLY A 39 31.02 0.75 5.80
N LEU A 40 30.11 0.53 6.75
CA LEU A 40 29.85 -0.79 7.32
C LEU A 40 28.72 -1.49 6.56
N TRP A 41 28.72 -2.83 6.61
CA TRP A 41 27.60 -3.65 6.15
C TRP A 41 26.27 -3.12 6.70
N HIS A 42 25.26 -3.10 5.83
CA HIS A 42 23.90 -2.70 6.18
C HIS A 42 22.90 -3.61 5.47
N GLY A 43 22.30 -4.54 6.22
CA GLY A 43 21.40 -5.57 5.69
C GLY A 43 19.98 -5.08 5.41
N GLY A 44 19.70 -3.79 5.55
CA GLY A 44 18.34 -3.26 5.44
C GLY A 44 18.24 -1.95 4.69
N ILE A 45 17.09 -1.29 4.87
CA ILE A 45 16.85 0.10 4.45
C ILE A 45 16.33 0.90 5.63
N HIS A 46 16.62 2.20 5.63
CA HIS A 46 15.95 3.13 6.55
C HIS A 46 14.73 3.76 5.89
N ILE A 47 13.71 4.05 6.69
CA ILE A 47 12.59 4.91 6.33
C ILE A 47 12.45 5.93 7.46
N SER A 48 12.60 7.21 7.18
CA SER A 48 12.65 8.27 8.20
C SER A 48 11.44 9.21 8.18
N ASP A 49 11.41 10.08 9.18
CA ASP A 49 10.45 11.18 9.27
C ASP A 49 10.66 12.29 8.23
N VAL A 50 11.75 12.24 7.44
CA VAL A 50 11.94 13.11 6.27
C VAL A 50 10.97 12.74 5.16
N THR A 51 10.86 11.45 4.83
CA THR A 51 9.98 10.98 3.74
C THR A 51 8.58 10.64 4.24
N HIS A 52 8.45 10.25 5.52
CA HIS A 52 7.18 9.85 6.13
C HIS A 52 6.96 10.49 7.53
N PRO A 53 6.85 11.83 7.62
CA PRO A 53 6.71 12.54 8.90
C PRO A 53 5.46 12.15 9.70
N TYR A 54 4.44 11.62 9.03
CA TYR A 54 3.17 11.16 9.63
C TYR A 54 3.30 9.82 10.35
N SER A 55 4.40 9.09 10.15
CA SER A 55 4.73 7.81 10.78
C SER A 55 5.44 7.96 12.13
N VAL A 56 5.38 9.16 12.70
CA VAL A 56 5.90 9.51 14.02
C VAL A 56 4.78 9.98 14.93
N LEU A 57 4.79 9.55 16.19
CA LEU A 57 3.86 10.02 17.23
C LEU A 57 4.32 11.35 17.85
N SER A 58 4.52 12.38 17.02
CA SER A 58 4.90 13.71 17.50
C SER A 58 3.70 14.47 18.04
N LYS A 59 3.94 15.44 18.93
CA LYS A 59 2.87 16.32 19.46
C LYS A 59 2.07 16.99 18.35
N GLU A 60 2.71 17.35 17.24
CA GLU A 60 2.05 17.99 16.11
C GLU A 60 1.16 17.00 15.34
N VAL A 61 1.67 15.81 15.02
CA VAL A 61 0.91 14.75 14.31
C VAL A 61 -0.30 14.34 15.13
N LEU A 62 -0.14 14.15 16.44
CA LEU A 62 -1.23 13.82 17.35
C LEU A 62 -2.26 14.94 17.44
N LYS A 63 -1.83 16.20 17.54
CA LYS A 63 -2.72 17.37 17.59
C LYS A 63 -3.54 17.53 16.30
N LYS A 64 -2.95 17.22 15.14
CA LYS A 64 -3.62 17.31 13.83
C LYS A 64 -4.44 16.05 13.48
N ASN A 65 -4.31 14.98 14.27
CA ASN A 65 -4.90 13.66 13.99
C ASN A 65 -4.51 13.13 12.59
N THR A 66 -3.24 13.29 12.21
CA THR A 66 -2.69 12.90 10.91
C THR A 66 -1.73 11.71 11.01
N ALA A 67 -1.82 10.91 12.08
CA ALA A 67 -0.92 9.78 12.29
C ALA A 67 -1.18 8.68 11.25
N VAL A 68 -0.14 8.25 10.54
CA VAL A 68 -0.20 7.17 9.55
C VAL A 68 0.82 6.10 9.95
N PRO A 69 0.38 4.89 10.35
CA PRO A 69 1.31 3.88 10.86
C PRO A 69 2.07 3.17 9.74
N LEU A 70 3.24 2.64 10.11
CA LEU A 70 3.98 1.63 9.34
C LEU A 70 3.14 0.34 9.26
N GLN A 71 3.33 -0.45 8.20
CA GLN A 71 2.53 -1.65 7.96
C GLN A 71 3.35 -2.91 7.65
N PHE A 72 2.78 -4.07 8.00
CA PHE A 72 3.41 -5.36 7.73
C PHE A 72 3.50 -5.58 6.22
N VAL A 73 4.67 -5.92 5.72
CA VAL A 73 4.97 -6.11 4.30
C VAL A 73 4.33 -7.38 3.74
N ALA A 74 4.24 -8.45 4.55
CA ALA A 74 3.71 -9.75 4.14
C ALA A 74 2.83 -10.37 5.23
N ASP A 75 1.94 -11.29 4.83
CA ASP A 75 1.28 -12.17 5.78
C ASP A 75 2.32 -13.06 6.45
N GLY A 76 2.20 -13.24 7.77
CA GLY A 76 3.17 -14.02 8.51
C GLY A 76 2.78 -14.25 9.95
N THR A 77 3.75 -14.65 10.75
CA THR A 77 3.59 -14.85 12.19
C THR A 77 4.74 -14.14 12.90
N ILE A 78 4.42 -13.32 13.90
CA ILE A 78 5.44 -12.73 14.78
C ILE A 78 6.10 -13.88 15.52
N VAL A 79 7.41 -14.04 15.37
CA VAL A 79 8.21 -15.11 16.00
C VAL A 79 9.08 -14.62 17.15
N ALA A 80 9.47 -13.34 17.10
CA ALA A 80 10.19 -12.68 18.18
C ALA A 80 9.85 -11.19 18.22
N TYR A 81 9.91 -10.58 19.39
CA TYR A 81 9.80 -9.13 19.55
C TYR A 81 10.55 -8.64 20.80
N ARG A 82 10.80 -7.34 20.84
CA ARG A 82 11.13 -6.58 22.05
C ARG A 82 10.37 -5.26 22.00
N LEU A 83 9.75 -4.87 23.11
CA LEU A 83 9.07 -3.58 23.26
C LEU A 83 9.72 -2.78 24.37
N ASN A 84 10.19 -1.59 24.05
CA ASN A 84 10.66 -0.68 25.08
C ASN A 84 9.47 -0.06 25.81
N LYS A 85 9.46 -0.13 27.15
CA LYS A 85 8.48 0.64 27.92
C LYS A 85 8.73 2.13 27.71
N THR A 86 9.98 2.53 27.94
CA THR A 86 10.58 3.84 27.66
C THR A 86 11.89 3.61 26.91
N TYR A 87 12.36 4.58 26.13
CA TYR A 87 13.62 4.44 25.41
C TYR A 87 14.80 4.14 26.35
N PRO A 88 15.64 3.11 26.06
CA PRO A 88 16.93 2.99 26.71
C PRO A 88 17.80 4.22 26.39
N THR A 89 18.75 4.49 27.28
CA THR A 89 19.71 5.58 27.11
C THR A 89 21.15 5.09 27.13
N ALA A 90 22.01 5.77 26.39
CA ALA A 90 23.44 5.54 26.39
C ALA A 90 24.21 6.85 26.62
N PRO A 91 25.28 6.83 27.44
CA PRO A 91 25.96 8.05 27.85
C PRO A 91 26.88 8.59 26.76
N TYR A 92 26.83 9.89 26.51
CA TYR A 92 27.73 10.63 25.63
C TYR A 92 27.95 12.06 26.15
N CYS A 93 29.20 12.43 26.42
CA CYS A 93 29.59 13.80 26.82
C CYS A 93 28.71 14.42 27.94
N GLY A 94 28.39 13.63 28.97
CA GLY A 94 27.57 14.08 30.11
C GLY A 94 26.05 14.12 29.85
N LYS A 95 25.59 13.64 28.70
CA LYS A 95 24.18 13.45 28.36
C LYS A 95 23.85 11.96 28.24
N ASP A 96 22.59 11.63 28.49
CA ASP A 96 22.02 10.30 28.24
C ASP A 96 21.19 10.37 26.96
N LEU A 97 21.72 9.80 25.88
CA LEU A 97 21.09 9.81 24.57
C LEU A 97 20.11 8.65 24.44
N ARG A 98 18.87 8.96 24.06
CA ARG A 98 17.78 7.99 23.91
C ARG A 98 17.87 7.28 22.57
N PHE A 99 17.68 5.98 22.55
CA PHE A 99 17.56 5.24 21.29
C PHE A 99 16.52 4.14 21.42
N SER A 100 16.02 3.65 20.29
CA SER A 100 15.03 2.58 20.28
C SER A 100 15.70 1.24 20.05
N SER A 101 15.46 0.28 20.96
CA SER A 101 15.78 -1.13 20.73
C SER A 101 14.56 -1.99 20.45
N SER A 102 13.36 -1.39 20.40
CA SER A 102 12.12 -2.10 20.06
C SER A 102 12.18 -2.67 18.65
N PHE A 103 11.81 -3.95 18.53
CA PHE A 103 11.66 -4.60 17.24
C PHE A 103 10.54 -5.63 17.23
N VAL A 104 10.09 -5.98 16.02
CA VAL A 104 9.29 -7.18 15.78
C VAL A 104 9.85 -7.93 14.58
N LEU A 105 9.91 -9.26 14.70
CA LEU A 105 10.39 -10.17 13.68
C LEU A 105 9.23 -11.05 13.21
N VAL A 106 8.93 -10.99 11.92
CA VAL A 106 7.83 -11.74 11.31
C VAL A 106 8.37 -12.81 10.38
N LYS A 107 8.01 -14.07 10.65
CA LYS A 107 8.27 -15.19 9.74
C LYS A 107 7.14 -15.29 8.71
N SER A 108 7.53 -15.35 7.44
CA SER A 108 6.64 -15.45 6.29
C SER A 108 7.07 -16.64 5.41
N ILE A 109 6.13 -17.23 4.68
CA ILE A 109 6.41 -18.35 3.76
C ILE A 109 5.80 -18.01 2.40
N VAL A 110 6.66 -17.88 1.38
CA VAL A 110 6.22 -17.84 -0.02
C VAL A 110 6.05 -19.29 -0.47
N GLN A 111 4.84 -19.60 -0.96
CA GLN A 111 4.49 -20.93 -1.47
C GLN A 111 4.00 -20.76 -2.90
N PRO A 112 4.92 -20.64 -3.89
CA PRO A 112 4.55 -20.46 -5.27
C PRO A 112 3.59 -21.54 -5.74
N ASP A 113 3.94 -22.82 -5.51
CA ASP A 113 3.12 -23.98 -5.87
C ASP A 113 3.01 -24.93 -4.67
N LEU A 114 1.78 -25.25 -4.24
CA LEU A 114 1.52 -26.08 -3.08
C LEU A 114 1.98 -27.54 -3.25
N GLU A 115 2.06 -28.02 -4.48
CA GLU A 115 2.50 -29.38 -4.80
C GLU A 115 4.03 -29.46 -4.92
N LYS A 116 4.71 -28.33 -5.16
CA LYS A 116 6.17 -28.24 -5.32
C LYS A 116 6.82 -27.60 -4.11
N GLN A 117 6.85 -28.28 -2.96
CA GLN A 117 7.39 -27.73 -1.69
C GLN A 117 8.86 -27.26 -1.75
N ASN A 118 9.66 -27.82 -2.67
CA ASN A 118 11.04 -27.38 -2.89
C ASN A 118 11.13 -25.98 -3.53
N SER A 119 10.02 -25.49 -4.10
CA SER A 119 9.90 -24.12 -4.62
C SER A 119 9.50 -23.08 -3.56
N TRP A 120 9.37 -23.47 -2.28
CA TRP A 120 8.96 -22.55 -1.23
C TRP A 120 10.16 -21.82 -0.63
N LEU A 121 9.91 -20.64 -0.09
CA LEU A 121 10.91 -19.86 0.65
C LEU A 121 10.34 -19.39 1.98
N GLU A 122 10.99 -19.75 3.06
CA GLU A 122 10.83 -19.09 4.36
C GLU A 122 11.74 -17.85 4.41
N PHE A 123 11.16 -16.72 4.82
CA PHE A 123 11.90 -15.49 5.05
C PHE A 123 11.35 -14.75 6.27
N TYR A 124 12.16 -13.84 6.79
CA TYR A 124 11.87 -13.06 7.98
C TYR A 124 11.93 -11.59 7.64
N THR A 125 11.00 -10.81 8.19
CA THR A 125 11.02 -9.34 8.10
C THR A 125 11.26 -8.77 9.48
N LEU A 126 12.37 -8.05 9.64
CA LEU A 126 12.72 -7.31 10.85
C LEU A 126 12.25 -5.87 10.72
N TYR A 127 11.47 -5.41 11.71
CA TYR A 127 11.11 -4.00 11.89
C TYR A 127 11.79 -3.51 13.17
N MET A 128 12.88 -2.76 13.03
CA MET A 128 13.72 -2.29 14.14
C MET A 128 13.58 -0.78 14.32
N HIS A 129 13.78 -0.31 15.56
CA HIS A 129 13.61 1.08 15.99
C HIS A 129 12.13 1.54 16.03
N LEU A 130 11.23 0.71 16.54
CA LEU A 130 9.82 1.08 16.75
C LEU A 130 9.61 1.98 17.99
N ALA A 131 8.60 2.85 17.95
CA ALA A 131 8.27 3.74 19.06
C ALA A 131 8.05 2.98 20.38
N ALA A 132 8.56 3.56 21.47
CA ALA A 132 8.36 3.03 22.82
C ALA A 132 6.88 3.10 23.24
N VAL A 133 6.48 2.25 24.18
CA VAL A 133 5.09 2.17 24.67
C VAL A 133 4.60 3.51 25.20
N THR A 134 5.44 4.28 25.88
CA THR A 134 5.08 5.61 26.42
C THR A 134 4.81 6.68 25.36
N ASP A 135 5.18 6.47 24.10
CA ASP A 135 4.91 7.42 23.03
C ASP A 135 3.47 7.28 22.49
N TYR A 136 2.82 6.14 22.74
CA TYR A 136 1.44 5.90 22.31
C TYR A 136 0.48 6.67 23.22
N PRO A 137 -0.36 7.57 22.68
CA PRO A 137 -1.36 8.24 23.48
C PRO A 137 -2.40 7.21 23.95
N SER A 138 -2.67 7.21 25.25
CA SER A 138 -3.74 6.46 25.86
C SER A 138 -4.77 7.39 26.45
N LEU A 139 -6.05 7.05 26.28
CA LEU A 139 -7.16 7.79 26.85
C LEU A 139 -7.90 6.92 27.87
N PRO A 140 -8.29 7.47 29.03
CA PRO A 140 -9.01 6.71 30.04
C PRO A 140 -10.36 6.24 29.49
N CYS A 141 -10.70 4.99 29.79
CA CYS A 141 -11.96 4.40 29.44
C CYS A 141 -12.84 4.20 30.68
N TYR A 142 -14.14 4.23 30.45
CA TYR A 142 -15.17 3.99 31.44
C TYR A 142 -16.19 3.02 30.87
N LYS A 143 -16.81 2.22 31.73
CA LYS A 143 -17.96 1.39 31.39
C LYS A 143 -19.13 1.72 32.29
N VAL A 144 -20.33 1.52 31.76
CA VAL A 144 -21.55 1.70 32.55
C VAL A 144 -21.55 0.71 33.71
N ALA A 145 -21.83 1.21 34.92
CA ALA A 145 -21.82 0.40 36.14
C ALA A 145 -22.82 -0.78 36.05
N PRO A 146 -22.52 -1.94 36.66
CA PRO A 146 -23.41 -3.10 36.62
C PRO A 146 -24.84 -2.79 37.09
N GLY A 147 -25.85 -3.35 36.42
CA GLY A 147 -27.26 -3.14 36.74
C GLY A 147 -27.83 -1.78 36.30
N ARG A 148 -27.02 -0.90 35.68
CA ARG A 148 -27.50 0.38 35.12
C ARG A 148 -27.90 0.23 33.66
N LYS A 149 -29.07 0.75 33.30
CA LYS A 149 -29.57 0.83 31.92
C LYS A 149 -30.03 2.24 31.62
N GLY A 150 -29.78 2.71 30.40
CA GLY A 150 -30.35 3.97 29.93
C GLY A 150 -29.65 5.23 30.44
N VAL A 151 -28.33 5.21 30.68
CA VAL A 151 -27.58 6.41 31.08
C VAL A 151 -27.63 7.43 29.92
N PRO A 152 -28.23 8.62 30.10
CA PRO A 152 -28.47 9.54 28.99
C PRO A 152 -27.20 10.16 28.44
N LEU A 153 -27.08 10.15 27.11
CA LEU A 153 -26.10 10.94 26.37
C LEU A 153 -26.64 12.35 26.11
N ARG A 154 -25.75 13.32 26.08
CA ARG A 154 -26.05 14.73 25.84
C ARG A 154 -25.27 15.25 24.64
N VAL A 155 -25.86 16.20 23.93
CA VAL A 155 -25.32 16.75 22.68
C VAL A 155 -23.98 17.43 22.96
N PHE A 156 -22.97 17.10 22.17
CA PHE A 156 -21.76 17.91 22.08
C PHE A 156 -21.98 19.01 21.05
N THR A 157 -21.75 20.26 21.46
CA THR A 157 -21.68 21.41 20.56
C THR A 157 -20.28 22.01 20.68
N LYS A 158 -19.67 22.30 19.53
CA LYS A 158 -18.36 22.94 19.48
C LYS A 158 -18.40 24.22 20.33
N ASP A 159 -17.36 24.43 21.14
CA ASP A 159 -17.21 25.56 22.07
C ASP A 159 -18.07 25.50 23.35
N GLN A 160 -18.92 24.48 23.55
CA GLN A 160 -19.62 24.23 24.82
C GLN A 160 -18.90 23.15 25.65
N PHE A 161 -17.82 23.55 26.32
CA PHE A 161 -16.95 22.62 27.07
C PHE A 161 -17.23 22.48 28.57
N GLY A 162 -18.10 23.34 29.13
CA GLY A 162 -18.32 23.42 30.57
C GLY A 162 -17.15 24.09 31.30
N LEU A 163 -17.27 24.23 32.62
CA LEU A 163 -16.18 24.72 33.47
C LEU A 163 -15.11 23.61 33.58
N PRO A 164 -13.83 23.88 33.27
CA PRO A 164 -12.78 22.89 33.43
C PRO A 164 -12.65 22.41 34.88
N GLU A 165 -12.34 21.13 35.07
CA GLU A 165 -12.16 20.55 36.41
C GLU A 165 -11.00 21.26 37.14
N GLY A 166 -11.28 21.85 38.31
CA GLY A 166 -10.28 22.56 39.12
C GLY A 166 -10.14 24.06 38.84
N GLU A 167 -10.89 24.62 37.88
CA GLU A 167 -10.95 26.07 37.71
C GLU A 167 -12.00 26.71 38.63
N GLU A 168 -11.71 27.93 39.09
CA GLU A 168 -12.67 28.74 39.83
C GLU A 168 -13.84 29.14 38.93
N ASP A 169 -15.05 29.02 39.45
CA ASP A 169 -16.23 29.51 38.77
C ASP A 169 -16.26 31.05 38.76
N LYS A 170 -15.76 31.62 37.65
CA LYS A 170 -15.77 33.06 37.38
C LYS A 170 -17.01 33.51 36.61
N GLY A 171 -17.92 32.59 36.31
CA GLY A 171 -19.07 32.81 35.45
C GLY A 171 -20.32 32.15 36.02
N GLY A 172 -21.12 32.92 36.78
CA GLY A 172 -22.28 32.38 37.50
C GLY A 172 -23.25 31.57 36.62
N ASN A 173 -24.06 30.72 37.27
CA ASN A 173 -25.20 29.86 36.88
C ASN A 173 -25.82 29.83 35.46
N GLY A 174 -25.58 30.82 34.58
CA GLY A 174 -26.06 30.90 33.21
C GLY A 174 -25.02 30.59 32.13
N ILE A 175 -23.72 30.56 32.45
CA ILE A 175 -22.66 30.34 31.45
C ILE A 175 -22.46 28.83 31.17
N TYR A 176 -22.27 28.02 32.20
CA TYR A 176 -22.00 26.58 32.05
C TYR A 176 -23.27 25.73 32.16
N THR A 177 -24.26 26.01 31.32
CA THR A 177 -25.53 25.26 31.32
C THR A 177 -25.37 23.85 30.78
N ILE A 178 -26.05 22.89 31.41
CA ILE A 178 -26.00 21.49 31.00
C ILE A 178 -26.53 21.30 29.56
N PRO A 179 -25.79 20.61 28.67
CA PRO A 179 -26.24 20.39 27.30
C PRO A 179 -27.52 19.54 27.26
N SER A 180 -28.35 19.77 26.23
CA SER A 180 -29.57 19.00 26.01
C SER A 180 -29.29 17.51 25.81
N LYS A 181 -30.25 16.65 26.19
CA LYS A 181 -30.17 15.21 25.90
C LYS A 181 -30.11 15.00 24.38
N ALA A 182 -29.22 14.12 23.93
CA ALA A 182 -29.15 13.73 22.54
C ALA A 182 -30.34 12.83 22.18
N THR A 183 -30.93 13.01 21.00
CA THR A 183 -32.12 12.26 20.57
C THR A 183 -31.91 11.62 19.20
N GLY A 184 -32.27 10.36 19.06
CA GLY A 184 -32.36 9.64 17.80
C GLY A 184 -33.81 9.30 17.43
N ARG A 185 -33.99 8.50 16.37
CA ARG A 185 -35.32 8.10 15.86
C ARG A 185 -36.23 7.40 16.88
N ARG A 186 -35.65 6.81 17.93
CA ARG A 186 -36.37 6.05 18.98
C ARG A 186 -36.37 6.77 20.34
N GLY A 187 -36.10 8.06 20.38
CA GLY A 187 -36.05 8.86 21.61
C GLY A 187 -34.63 9.21 22.05
N VAL A 188 -34.43 9.43 23.35
CA VAL A 188 -33.13 9.84 23.92
C VAL A 188 -32.08 8.75 23.70
N LEU A 189 -30.90 9.16 23.24
CA LEU A 189 -29.74 8.28 23.13
C LEU A 189 -29.18 7.97 24.51
N THR A 190 -28.90 6.70 24.75
CA THR A 190 -28.42 6.21 26.05
C THR A 190 -27.34 5.16 25.87
N VAL A 191 -26.50 5.01 26.90
CA VAL A 191 -25.58 3.88 27.07
C VAL A 191 -26.08 2.95 28.18
N SER A 192 -25.73 1.67 28.08
CA SER A 192 -26.17 0.61 28.98
C SER A 192 -25.00 -0.25 29.47
N GLU A 193 -25.25 -1.08 30.48
CA GLU A 193 -24.30 -2.09 30.94
C GLU A 193 -23.66 -2.86 29.78
N GLY A 194 -22.32 -2.93 29.79
CA GLY A 194 -21.50 -3.50 28.71
C GLY A 194 -20.96 -2.49 27.69
N ASP A 195 -21.52 -1.28 27.62
CA ASP A 195 -20.98 -0.22 26.77
C ASP A 195 -19.68 0.35 27.36
N ARG A 196 -18.66 0.46 26.51
CA ARG A 196 -17.35 1.04 26.83
C ARG A 196 -17.22 2.42 26.18
N LEU A 197 -16.71 3.38 26.93
CA LEU A 197 -16.61 4.79 26.56
C LEU A 197 -15.18 5.27 26.75
N VAL A 198 -14.61 5.94 25.75
CA VAL A 198 -13.32 6.61 25.88
C VAL A 198 -13.54 8.08 26.20
N LEU A 199 -12.85 8.59 27.22
CA LEU A 199 -12.97 9.95 27.72
C LEU A 199 -11.87 10.84 27.12
N SER A 200 -12.27 11.90 26.42
CA SER A 200 -11.33 12.88 25.85
C SER A 200 -11.18 14.14 26.71
N ARG A 201 -12.21 14.50 27.49
CA ARG A 201 -12.24 15.70 28.33
C ARG A 201 -13.30 15.57 29.43
N LYS A 202 -13.08 16.22 30.57
CA LYS A 202 -14.13 16.51 31.56
C LYS A 202 -14.54 17.98 31.52
N GLY A 203 -15.79 18.24 31.87
CA GLY A 203 -16.35 19.58 32.06
C GLY A 203 -17.44 19.56 33.10
N GLN A 204 -17.56 20.63 33.89
CA GLN A 204 -18.61 20.77 34.89
C GLN A 204 -19.74 21.63 34.34
N PHE A 205 -20.97 21.20 34.59
CA PHE A 205 -22.17 21.87 34.12
C PHE A 205 -23.19 22.02 35.25
N TYR A 206 -23.93 23.12 35.21
CA TYR A 206 -24.99 23.40 36.16
C TYR A 206 -26.22 22.53 35.92
N ILE A 207 -26.58 21.75 36.94
CA ILE A 207 -27.84 21.00 37.03
C ILE A 207 -28.70 21.65 38.12
N THR A 208 -30.00 21.76 37.85
CA THR A 208 -30.96 22.19 38.88
C THR A 208 -31.48 20.97 39.63
N GLU A 209 -31.09 20.83 40.89
CA GLU A 209 -31.57 19.79 41.81
C GLU A 209 -32.25 20.44 43.01
N LYS A 210 -33.46 20.01 43.37
CA LYS A 210 -34.19 20.52 44.56
C LYS A 210 -34.22 22.05 44.69
N LYS A 211 -34.37 22.77 43.56
CA LYS A 211 -34.37 24.25 43.43
C LYS A 211 -33.01 24.94 43.64
N ALA A 212 -31.91 24.19 43.81
CA ALA A 212 -30.55 24.71 43.82
C ALA A 212 -29.81 24.32 42.53
N LYS A 213 -28.99 25.22 42.00
CA LYS A 213 -28.08 24.92 40.89
C LYS A 213 -26.75 24.43 41.45
N GLN A 214 -26.34 23.23 41.05
CA GLN A 214 -25.07 22.63 41.44
C GLN A 214 -24.27 22.24 40.21
N LEU A 215 -22.94 22.30 40.32
CA LEU A 215 -22.04 21.84 39.28
C LEU A 215 -21.87 20.32 39.39
N HIS A 216 -22.10 19.62 38.29
CA HIS A 216 -21.82 18.19 38.17
C HIS A 216 -20.81 17.96 37.05
N THR A 217 -19.91 17.01 37.26
CA THR A 217 -18.90 16.63 36.27
C THR A 217 -19.49 15.72 35.20
N PHE A 218 -19.25 16.07 33.95
CA PHE A 218 -19.54 15.28 32.76
C PHE A 218 -18.24 15.00 31.98
N GLY A 219 -18.23 13.88 31.28
CA GLY A 219 -17.17 13.48 30.38
C GLY A 219 -17.62 13.63 28.94
N LEU A 220 -16.77 14.23 28.11
CA LEU A 220 -16.88 14.19 26.66
C LEU A 220 -16.33 12.84 26.21
N VAL A 221 -17.22 12.00 25.72
CA VAL A 221 -16.94 10.59 25.42
C VAL A 221 -17.28 10.22 23.99
N GLN A 222 -16.61 9.19 23.50
CA GLN A 222 -16.94 8.44 22.30
C GLN A 222 -17.21 6.98 22.69
N GLN A 223 -18.15 6.31 22.03
CA GLN A 223 -18.33 4.88 22.24
C GLN A 223 -17.16 4.11 21.64
N VAL A 224 -16.65 3.12 22.37
CA VAL A 224 -15.59 2.24 21.88
C VAL A 224 -16.24 0.99 21.30
N LYS A 225 -16.02 0.74 20.00
CA LYS A 225 -16.46 -0.47 19.31
C LYS A 225 -15.27 -1.09 18.59
N ASN A 226 -15.04 -2.39 18.78
CA ASN A 226 -13.93 -3.12 18.20
C ASN A 226 -12.56 -2.44 18.42
N GLY A 227 -12.34 -1.88 19.62
CA GLY A 227 -11.10 -1.19 19.98
C GLY A 227 -10.88 0.18 19.31
N LYS A 228 -11.91 0.78 18.70
CA LYS A 228 -11.85 2.13 18.11
C LYS A 228 -12.92 3.05 18.67
N ALA A 229 -12.60 4.33 18.79
CA ALA A 229 -13.54 5.36 19.18
C ALA A 229 -14.50 5.70 18.03
N SER A 230 -15.79 5.85 18.31
CA SER A 230 -16.78 6.34 17.33
C SER A 230 -16.51 7.78 16.94
N LYS A 231 -16.88 8.20 15.71
CA LYS A 231 -16.76 9.62 15.28
C LYS A 231 -17.61 10.57 16.13
N GLU A 232 -18.78 10.11 16.57
CA GLU A 232 -19.73 10.92 17.34
C GLU A 232 -19.29 11.09 18.79
N GLN A 233 -19.36 12.33 19.28
CA GLN A 233 -19.00 12.69 20.65
C GLN A 233 -20.26 13.10 21.43
N TYR A 234 -20.30 12.71 22.70
CA TYR A 234 -21.41 13.01 23.59
C TYR A 234 -20.90 13.39 24.98
N TRP A 235 -21.68 14.20 25.68
CA TRP A 235 -21.49 14.40 27.12
C TRP A 235 -22.24 13.31 27.90
N VAL A 236 -21.58 12.71 28.89
CA VAL A 236 -22.17 11.72 29.80
C VAL A 236 -21.78 12.04 31.25
N THR A 237 -22.62 11.70 32.23
CA THR A 237 -22.33 11.96 33.64
C THR A 237 -21.09 11.20 34.11
N MET A 238 -20.20 11.82 34.88
CA MET A 238 -19.06 11.12 35.51
C MET A 238 -19.37 10.67 36.94
N ASN A 239 -20.65 10.52 37.29
CA ASN A 239 -21.04 9.98 38.59
C ASN A 239 -20.53 8.54 38.73
N PRO A 240 -19.71 8.21 39.75
CA PRO A 240 -19.18 6.87 39.98
C PRO A 240 -20.24 5.77 40.14
N GLU A 241 -21.47 6.12 40.53
CA GLU A 241 -22.59 5.17 40.60
C GLU A 241 -23.16 4.77 39.23
N MET A 242 -22.82 5.53 38.18
CA MET A 242 -23.31 5.36 36.80
C MET A 242 -22.20 4.89 35.86
N LEU A 243 -20.99 5.40 36.02
CA LEU A 243 -19.82 5.11 35.17
C LEU A 243 -18.61 4.79 36.03
N ILE A 244 -18.00 3.62 35.79
CA ILE A 244 -16.81 3.14 36.50
C ILE A 244 -15.60 3.05 35.56
N PRO A 245 -14.36 3.22 36.05
CA PRO A 245 -13.17 3.09 35.23
C PRO A 245 -13.06 1.71 34.55
N ASP A 246 -12.53 1.68 33.33
CA ASP A 246 -12.38 0.49 32.48
C ASP A 246 -11.06 0.52 31.68
N GLY A 247 -9.97 0.79 32.39
CA GLY A 247 -8.62 0.86 31.81
C GLY A 247 -8.45 2.04 30.86
N GLU A 248 -7.63 1.86 29.83
CA GLU A 248 -7.33 2.87 28.83
C GLU A 248 -7.58 2.34 27.41
N LEU A 249 -7.66 3.27 26.45
CA LEU A 249 -7.67 3.01 25.02
C LEU A 249 -6.46 3.69 24.38
N ALA A 250 -5.54 2.88 23.86
CA ALA A 250 -4.45 3.34 23.00
C ALA A 250 -4.79 3.03 21.54
N GLU A 251 -5.62 3.87 20.91
CA GLU A 251 -6.17 3.60 19.57
C GLU A 251 -5.09 3.46 18.49
N LEU A 252 -4.00 4.20 18.62
CA LEU A 252 -2.86 4.12 17.70
C LEU A 252 -1.95 2.91 17.97
N MET A 253 -2.12 2.21 19.09
CA MET A 253 -1.29 1.06 19.44
C MET A 253 -1.69 -0.17 18.61
N PRO A 254 -0.73 -0.80 17.88
CA PRO A 254 -0.99 -2.00 17.10
C PRO A 254 -1.58 -3.12 17.95
N ALA A 255 -2.51 -3.90 17.37
CA ALA A 255 -3.16 -5.01 18.07
C ALA A 255 -2.16 -6.00 18.69
N TRP A 256 -1.06 -6.30 17.98
CA TRP A 256 -0.04 -7.23 18.47
C TRP A 256 0.74 -6.71 19.69
N MET A 257 0.84 -5.39 19.88
CA MET A 257 1.50 -4.77 21.04
C MET A 257 0.61 -4.77 22.29
N GLN A 258 -0.72 -4.86 22.14
CA GLN A 258 -1.66 -4.69 23.25
C GLN A 258 -1.56 -5.80 24.31
N SER A 259 -1.41 -7.07 23.90
CA SER A 259 -1.26 -8.18 24.87
C SER A 259 0.06 -8.07 25.66
N PRO A 260 1.24 -7.90 25.02
CA PRO A 260 2.48 -7.65 25.74
C PRO A 260 2.40 -6.48 26.74
N VAL A 261 1.75 -5.37 26.33
CA VAL A 261 1.58 -4.18 27.18
C VAL A 261 0.69 -4.48 28.38
N ALA A 262 -0.42 -5.18 28.18
CA ALA A 262 -1.33 -5.58 29.27
C ALA A 262 -0.68 -6.55 30.26
N GLU A 263 0.22 -7.42 29.79
CA GLU A 263 0.99 -8.36 30.61
C GLU A 263 2.20 -7.71 31.31
N GLY A 264 2.55 -6.47 30.96
CA GLY A 264 3.72 -5.78 31.49
C GLY A 264 5.05 -6.31 30.94
N THR A 265 5.04 -6.89 29.74
CA THR A 265 6.21 -7.50 29.12
C THR A 265 6.98 -6.46 28.29
N PHE A 266 8.05 -5.92 28.88
CA PHE A 266 8.89 -4.88 28.28
C PHE A 266 10.39 -5.21 28.38
N ASP A 267 11.20 -4.54 27.56
CA ASP A 267 12.66 -4.43 27.69
C ASP A 267 13.42 -5.76 27.67
N LYS A 268 12.81 -6.82 27.13
CA LYS A 268 13.40 -8.14 26.90
C LYS A 268 12.96 -8.71 25.57
N ILE A 269 13.75 -9.63 25.04
CA ILE A 269 13.39 -10.40 23.84
C ILE A 269 12.41 -11.50 24.25
N VAL A 270 11.33 -11.62 23.49
CA VAL A 270 10.29 -12.64 23.68
C VAL A 270 10.21 -13.46 22.41
N ASN A 271 10.42 -14.77 22.53
CA ASN A 271 10.10 -15.74 21.49
C ASN A 271 8.64 -16.19 21.66
N THR A 272 7.87 -16.19 20.58
CA THR A 272 6.41 -16.43 20.62
C THR A 272 6.02 -17.86 20.25
N ASP A 273 7.00 -18.70 19.92
CA ASP A 273 6.85 -20.05 19.37
C ASP A 273 5.98 -20.14 18.10
N GLY A 274 5.70 -19.00 17.45
CA GLY A 274 4.90 -18.95 16.23
C GLY A 274 3.43 -19.38 16.40
N GLN A 275 2.85 -19.18 17.58
CA GLN A 275 1.44 -19.54 17.85
C GLN A 275 0.45 -18.74 17.01
N SER A 276 -0.75 -19.28 16.79
CA SER A 276 -1.77 -18.70 15.90
C SER A 276 -2.22 -17.28 16.28
N MET A 277 -2.19 -16.93 17.56
CA MET A 277 -2.51 -15.58 18.05
C MET A 277 -1.55 -14.50 17.55
N TRP A 278 -0.35 -14.89 17.11
CA TRP A 278 0.70 -14.00 16.60
C TRP A 278 0.68 -13.85 15.08
N LYS A 279 -0.35 -14.38 14.41
CA LYS A 279 -0.54 -14.18 12.97
C LYS A 279 -0.83 -12.71 12.67
N VAL A 280 -0.15 -12.20 11.65
CA VAL A 280 -0.32 -10.85 11.15
C VAL A 280 -0.58 -10.90 9.65
N SER A 281 -1.32 -9.90 9.15
CA SER A 281 -1.65 -9.80 7.72
C SER A 281 -0.95 -8.61 7.09
N ALA A 282 -0.54 -8.76 5.84
CA ALA A 282 0.04 -7.66 5.08
C ALA A 282 -0.91 -6.47 5.04
N GLY A 283 -0.34 -5.29 5.27
CA GLY A 283 -1.07 -4.03 5.33
C GLY A 283 -1.73 -3.75 6.67
N THR A 284 -1.57 -4.59 7.70
CA THR A 284 -1.96 -4.24 9.07
C THR A 284 -0.86 -3.46 9.77
N THR A 285 -1.21 -2.69 10.80
CA THR A 285 -0.29 -1.77 11.50
C THR A 285 0.81 -2.52 12.24
N VAL A 286 2.07 -2.16 11.98
CA VAL A 286 3.26 -2.62 12.72
C VAL A 286 3.51 -1.74 13.94
N GLY A 287 3.45 -0.42 13.77
CA GLY A 287 3.83 0.56 14.77
C GLY A 287 4.19 1.91 14.14
N PHE A 288 4.85 2.74 14.92
CA PHE A 288 5.39 4.05 14.51
C PHE A 288 6.91 4.08 14.70
N MET A 289 7.58 5.03 14.06
CA MET A 289 9.04 5.20 14.16
C MET A 289 9.44 5.67 15.56
N GLY A 290 10.45 5.02 16.12
CA GLY A 290 11.05 5.38 17.39
C GLY A 290 12.12 6.46 17.27
N VAL A 291 12.54 6.99 18.40
CA VAL A 291 13.61 7.99 18.50
C VAL A 291 14.98 7.32 18.53
N ASN A 292 15.94 7.88 17.80
CA ASN A 292 17.37 7.60 17.94
C ASN A 292 18.14 8.92 18.06
N GLU A 293 18.71 9.18 19.23
CA GLU A 293 19.65 10.25 19.52
C GLU A 293 21.06 9.68 19.45
N ILE A 294 21.86 10.18 18.50
CA ILE A 294 23.22 9.68 18.25
C ILE A 294 24.25 10.78 18.49
N PRO A 295 25.50 10.41 18.83
CA PRO A 295 26.62 11.35 18.92
C PRO A 295 26.76 12.21 17.65
N ASN A 296 27.07 13.49 17.83
CA ASN A 296 27.33 14.41 16.72
C ASN A 296 28.48 15.36 17.07
N THR A 297 29.07 15.99 16.05
CA THR A 297 30.28 16.81 16.17
C THR A 297 29.97 18.32 16.17
N GLY A 298 30.95 19.13 16.56
CA GLY A 298 30.84 20.59 16.59
C GLY A 298 29.98 21.11 17.76
N ASN A 299 29.27 22.21 17.54
CA ASN A 299 28.48 22.87 18.60
C ASN A 299 27.18 22.14 18.95
N GLN A 300 26.78 21.14 18.16
CA GLN A 300 25.61 20.28 18.42
C GLN A 300 26.07 18.86 18.71
N LEU A 301 26.30 18.55 19.98
CA LEU A 301 26.77 17.23 20.43
C LEU A 301 25.79 16.06 20.20
N VAL A 302 24.55 16.34 19.79
CA VAL A 302 23.51 15.32 19.62
C VAL A 302 22.76 15.57 18.33
N MET A 303 22.63 14.54 17.51
CA MET A 303 21.69 14.49 16.40
C MET A 303 20.54 13.58 16.78
N GLN A 304 19.30 13.99 16.49
CA GLN A 304 18.11 13.19 16.75
C GLN A 304 17.44 12.85 15.43
N GLU A 305 17.19 11.56 15.22
CA GLU A 305 16.49 11.01 14.07
C GLU A 305 15.30 10.18 14.52
N ARG A 306 14.34 10.01 13.62
CA ARG A 306 13.26 9.03 13.78
C ARG A 306 13.17 8.22 12.51
N PHE A 307 13.39 6.93 12.64
CA PHE A 307 13.37 6.04 11.49
C PHE A 307 12.97 4.63 11.89
N LEU A 308 12.51 3.88 10.90
CA LEU A 308 12.41 2.43 10.91
C LEU A 308 13.64 1.88 10.18
N HIS A 309 14.35 0.92 10.77
CA HIS A 309 15.21 0.02 10.01
C HIS A 309 14.39 -1.21 9.61
N LEU A 310 14.29 -1.46 8.31
CA LEU A 310 13.56 -2.58 7.73
C LEU A 310 14.53 -3.51 7.02
N GLU A 311 14.47 -4.80 7.33
CA GLU A 311 15.38 -5.80 6.76
C GLU A 311 14.64 -7.11 6.45
N LEU A 312 15.06 -7.77 5.37
CA LEU A 312 14.54 -9.07 4.93
C LEU A 312 15.66 -10.10 4.98
N LEU A 313 15.41 -11.22 5.68
CA LEU A 313 16.39 -12.24 6.00
C LEU A 313 15.88 -13.64 5.63
N SER A 314 16.78 -14.55 5.27
CA SER A 314 16.45 -15.97 5.17
C SER A 314 17.65 -16.85 5.50
N ASN A 315 17.42 -17.85 6.34
CA ASN A 315 18.34 -18.97 6.56
C ASN A 315 17.87 -20.25 5.83
N ASP A 316 16.89 -20.13 4.94
CA ASP A 316 16.31 -21.25 4.20
C ASP A 316 17.30 -21.76 3.14
N LYS A 317 17.63 -23.05 3.21
CA LYS A 317 18.55 -23.69 2.27
C LYS A 317 18.00 -23.77 0.85
N ARG A 318 16.68 -23.61 0.67
CA ARG A 318 16.01 -23.61 -0.63
C ARG A 318 16.16 -22.29 -1.39
N MET A 319 16.73 -21.24 -0.80
CA MET A 319 16.84 -19.93 -1.45
C MET A 319 17.41 -20.00 -2.90
N PRO A 320 18.53 -20.69 -3.18
CA PRO A 320 19.06 -20.76 -4.54
C PRO A 320 18.09 -21.40 -5.55
N ASP A 321 17.38 -22.46 -5.14
CA ASP A 321 16.38 -23.13 -5.97
C ASP A 321 15.12 -22.25 -6.12
N PHE A 322 14.73 -21.53 -5.07
CA PHE A 322 13.59 -20.61 -5.11
C PHE A 322 13.76 -19.55 -6.21
N ILE A 323 14.94 -18.91 -6.29
CA ILE A 323 15.19 -17.82 -7.24
C ILE A 323 15.47 -18.30 -8.66
N SER A 324 15.97 -19.53 -8.83
CA SER A 324 16.30 -20.11 -10.15
C SER A 324 15.17 -20.95 -10.76
N ASN A 325 14.14 -21.26 -9.96
CA ASN A 325 12.94 -21.97 -10.38
C ASN A 325 13.18 -23.31 -11.14
N PRO A 326 14.04 -24.22 -10.65
CA PRO A 326 14.29 -25.50 -11.32
C PRO A 326 13.05 -26.40 -11.30
N ALA A 327 12.10 -26.14 -10.37
CA ALA A 327 10.83 -26.83 -10.27
C ALA A 327 9.82 -26.46 -11.39
N GLY A 328 10.15 -25.48 -12.25
CA GLY A 328 9.30 -25.05 -13.36
C GLY A 328 7.95 -24.53 -12.88
N VAL A 329 7.96 -23.71 -11.83
CA VAL A 329 6.75 -23.03 -11.35
C VAL A 329 6.32 -22.01 -12.39
N ASP A 330 5.10 -22.18 -12.90
CA ASP A 330 4.47 -21.35 -13.93
C ASP A 330 3.15 -20.72 -13.45
N ASN A 331 2.83 -20.89 -12.16
CA ASN A 331 1.63 -20.38 -11.53
C ASN A 331 1.83 -18.95 -11.02
N GLY A 332 1.96 -18.02 -11.94
CA GLY A 332 2.11 -16.61 -11.60
C GLY A 332 1.92 -15.73 -12.80
N ARG A 333 2.37 -14.48 -12.66
CA ARG A 333 2.51 -13.56 -13.78
C ARG A 333 3.57 -14.06 -14.73
N LYS A 334 3.44 -13.65 -15.98
CA LYS A 334 4.51 -13.76 -16.96
C LYS A 334 5.11 -12.39 -17.22
N PHE A 335 6.38 -12.39 -17.54
CA PHE A 335 7.10 -11.22 -18.01
C PHE A 335 7.60 -11.48 -19.43
N ILE A 336 7.80 -10.40 -20.17
CA ILE A 336 8.61 -10.43 -21.37
C ILE A 336 9.87 -9.62 -21.11
N ARG A 337 11.00 -10.12 -21.59
CA ARG A 337 12.23 -9.34 -21.71
C ARG A 337 12.49 -9.06 -23.18
N THR A 338 12.53 -7.79 -23.55
CA THR A 338 12.88 -7.39 -24.91
C THR A 338 14.33 -7.71 -25.22
N ILE A 339 14.64 -8.15 -26.43
CA ILE A 339 16.01 -8.39 -26.87
C ILE A 339 16.55 -7.08 -27.46
N SER A 340 17.68 -6.60 -26.96
CA SER A 340 18.29 -5.38 -27.47
C SER A 340 18.71 -5.50 -28.94
N GLY A 341 18.66 -4.39 -29.67
CA GLY A 341 19.01 -4.29 -31.08
C GLY A 341 17.95 -4.82 -32.04
N ARG A 342 16.83 -5.36 -31.53
CA ARG A 342 15.69 -5.81 -32.35
C ARG A 342 14.82 -4.65 -32.79
N THR A 343 14.20 -4.80 -33.96
CA THR A 343 13.36 -3.78 -34.58
C THR A 343 12.07 -3.56 -33.79
N ILE A 344 11.71 -2.29 -33.58
CA ILE A 344 10.39 -1.90 -33.10
C ILE A 344 9.49 -1.69 -34.32
N TYR A 345 8.27 -2.20 -34.25
CA TYR A 345 7.27 -2.14 -35.30
C TYR A 345 6.16 -1.16 -34.91
N LEU A 346 5.59 -0.48 -35.90
CA LEU A 346 4.40 0.34 -35.74
C LEU A 346 3.19 -0.49 -36.18
N ARG A 347 2.12 -0.43 -35.39
CA ARG A 347 0.85 -1.07 -35.74
C ARG A 347 -0.02 -0.07 -36.51
N THR A 348 -0.30 -0.37 -37.76
CA THR A 348 -1.10 0.46 -38.68
C THR A 348 -2.30 -0.36 -39.22
N GLY A 349 -3.26 0.31 -39.87
CA GLY A 349 -4.46 -0.32 -40.44
C GLY A 349 -5.70 -0.24 -39.54
N ASP A 350 -6.85 -0.61 -40.11
CA ASP A 350 -8.15 -0.59 -39.45
C ASP A 350 -8.40 -1.88 -38.66
N ALA A 351 -9.52 -1.97 -37.92
CA ALA A 351 -9.85 -3.16 -37.09
C ALA A 351 -9.78 -4.49 -37.86
N ASP A 352 -10.06 -4.47 -39.16
CA ASP A 352 -10.07 -5.65 -40.05
C ASP A 352 -8.75 -5.87 -40.84
N SER A 353 -7.81 -4.92 -40.81
CA SER A 353 -6.63 -4.89 -41.69
C SER A 353 -5.34 -4.47 -40.98
N GLN A 354 -5.19 -4.81 -39.69
CA GLN A 354 -4.01 -4.41 -38.92
C GLN A 354 -2.73 -5.10 -39.40
N VAL A 355 -1.70 -4.30 -39.65
CA VAL A 355 -0.36 -4.73 -40.09
C VAL A 355 0.72 -4.14 -39.18
N PHE A 356 1.86 -4.81 -39.12
CA PHE A 356 3.03 -4.39 -38.36
C PHE A 356 4.15 -3.99 -39.31
N GLU A 357 4.39 -2.69 -39.43
CA GLU A 357 5.41 -2.13 -40.29
C GLU A 357 6.71 -1.93 -39.50
N ALA A 358 7.82 -2.41 -40.05
CA ALA A 358 9.12 -2.24 -39.43
C ALA A 358 9.48 -0.75 -39.37
N SER A 359 9.80 -0.23 -38.19
CA SER A 359 10.31 1.13 -38.04
C SER A 359 11.84 1.17 -38.12
N ASN A 360 12.39 2.38 -38.19
CA ASN A 360 13.85 2.59 -38.06
C ASN A 360 14.33 2.58 -36.60
N VAL A 361 13.41 2.41 -35.64
CA VAL A 361 13.71 2.38 -34.20
C VAL A 361 14.01 0.95 -33.76
N LYS A 362 15.02 0.79 -32.91
CA LYS A 362 15.38 -0.48 -32.29
C LYS A 362 15.15 -0.43 -30.79
N VAL A 363 14.93 -1.60 -30.20
CA VAL A 363 14.96 -1.78 -28.75
C VAL A 363 16.34 -1.37 -28.26
N ASN A 364 16.40 -0.24 -27.55
CA ASN A 364 17.65 0.33 -27.03
C ASN A 364 18.09 -0.41 -25.76
N ILE A 365 17.19 -0.52 -24.78
CA ILE A 365 17.45 -1.18 -23.50
C ILE A 365 16.57 -2.44 -23.39
N SER A 366 17.20 -3.57 -23.06
CA SER A 366 16.46 -4.79 -22.70
C SER A 366 15.60 -4.51 -21.46
N THR A 367 14.30 -4.48 -21.65
CA THR A 367 13.33 -4.07 -20.63
C THR A 367 12.49 -5.28 -20.23
N LEU A 368 12.34 -5.46 -18.92
CA LEU A 368 11.43 -6.46 -18.35
C LEU A 368 10.06 -5.81 -18.17
N LEU A 369 9.05 -6.31 -18.88
CA LEU A 369 7.67 -5.82 -18.82
C LEU A 369 6.74 -6.95 -18.39
N SER A 370 5.67 -6.63 -17.67
CA SER A 370 4.62 -7.62 -17.44
C SER A 370 4.00 -8.02 -18.79
N ARG A 371 3.86 -9.33 -19.03
CA ARG A 371 3.30 -9.85 -20.29
C ARG A 371 1.88 -9.33 -20.50
N ASP A 372 1.07 -9.27 -19.46
CA ASP A 372 -0.32 -8.79 -19.59
C ASP A 372 -0.41 -7.29 -19.85
N SER A 373 0.52 -6.48 -19.30
CA SER A 373 0.56 -5.03 -19.58
C SER A 373 1.03 -4.70 -20.99
N THR A 374 1.65 -5.65 -21.70
CA THR A 374 2.10 -5.46 -23.10
C THR A 374 0.98 -5.71 -24.13
N THR A 375 -0.24 -5.96 -23.65
CA THR A 375 -1.45 -6.15 -24.48
C THR A 375 -1.18 -7.05 -25.70
N PRO A 376 -0.81 -8.34 -25.51
CA PRO A 376 -0.31 -9.19 -26.59
C PRO A 376 -1.33 -9.31 -27.73
N PHE A 377 -0.91 -8.97 -28.95
CA PHE A 377 -1.74 -8.99 -30.16
C PHE A 377 -1.40 -10.20 -31.02
N LYS A 378 -2.40 -10.93 -31.52
CA LYS A 378 -2.20 -12.02 -32.48
C LYS A 378 -2.65 -11.58 -33.87
N ASP A 379 -1.75 -11.58 -34.84
CA ASP A 379 -2.08 -11.21 -36.22
C ASP A 379 -2.76 -12.36 -36.99
N ALA A 380 -3.20 -12.06 -38.22
CA ALA A 380 -3.88 -13.01 -39.10
C ALA A 380 -3.03 -14.25 -39.46
N SER A 381 -1.70 -14.16 -39.36
CA SER A 381 -0.79 -15.31 -39.55
C SER A 381 -0.62 -16.15 -38.28
N GLY A 382 -1.19 -15.69 -37.16
CA GLY A 382 -1.06 -16.31 -35.86
C GLY A 382 0.18 -15.88 -35.07
N LYS A 383 0.99 -14.95 -35.59
CA LYS A 383 2.18 -14.42 -34.93
C LYS A 383 1.76 -13.44 -33.83
N ARG A 384 2.40 -13.55 -32.66
CA ARG A 384 2.15 -12.68 -31.52
C ARG A 384 3.09 -11.47 -31.51
N TRP A 385 2.53 -10.34 -31.09
CA TRP A 385 3.18 -9.04 -30.99
C TRP A 385 2.92 -8.46 -29.60
N PHE A 386 3.91 -7.76 -29.05
CA PHE A 386 3.85 -7.22 -27.70
C PHE A 386 4.13 -5.72 -27.74
N LYS A 387 3.25 -4.93 -27.14
CA LYS A 387 3.41 -3.48 -27.04
C LYS A 387 4.43 -3.15 -25.95
N VAL A 388 5.51 -2.48 -26.33
CA VAL A 388 6.67 -2.20 -25.44
C VAL A 388 6.83 -0.70 -25.13
N CYS A 389 6.18 0.16 -25.90
CA CYS A 389 6.06 1.59 -25.63
C CYS A 389 4.74 2.12 -26.23
N GLU A 390 4.50 3.43 -26.16
CA GLU A 390 3.22 4.07 -26.53
C GLU A 390 2.68 3.65 -27.92
N SER A 391 3.56 3.54 -28.92
CA SER A 391 3.22 3.15 -30.29
C SER A 391 4.02 1.95 -30.83
N GLY A 392 5.02 1.48 -30.09
CA GLY A 392 5.98 0.49 -30.56
C GLY A 392 5.70 -0.94 -30.10
N TRP A 393 5.87 -1.87 -31.02
CA TRP A 393 5.63 -3.30 -30.84
C TRP A 393 6.86 -4.13 -31.18
N VAL A 394 7.00 -5.28 -30.54
CA VAL A 394 8.02 -6.28 -30.86
C VAL A 394 7.38 -7.62 -31.12
N SER A 395 8.01 -8.42 -31.98
CA SER A 395 7.49 -9.75 -32.28
C SER A 395 7.82 -10.77 -31.20
N GLN A 396 7.06 -11.87 -31.16
CA GLN A 396 7.35 -12.99 -30.26
C GLN A 396 8.77 -13.56 -30.40
N SER A 397 9.36 -13.53 -31.59
CA SER A 397 10.76 -13.98 -31.79
C SER A 397 11.81 -13.02 -31.25
N ASP A 398 11.43 -11.79 -30.90
CA ASP A 398 12.32 -10.72 -30.44
C ASP A 398 12.24 -10.49 -28.92
N ILE A 399 11.59 -11.40 -28.20
CA ILE A 399 11.45 -11.36 -26.74
C ILE A 399 11.81 -12.71 -26.12
N LYS A 400 12.04 -12.70 -24.81
CA LYS A 400 12.04 -13.90 -23.96
C LYS A 400 10.87 -13.81 -22.99
N GLU A 401 10.01 -14.83 -22.97
CA GLU A 401 9.02 -14.97 -21.90
C GLU A 401 9.72 -15.51 -20.63
N ILE A 402 9.36 -14.96 -19.47
CA ILE A 402 9.97 -15.26 -18.18
C ILE A 402 8.85 -15.50 -17.16
N GLU A 403 8.94 -16.58 -16.40
CA GLU A 403 7.99 -16.90 -15.33
C GLU A 403 8.25 -16.06 -14.07
N GLN A 404 7.21 -15.75 -13.29
CA GLN A 404 7.31 -14.88 -12.11
C GLN A 404 8.28 -15.37 -11.04
N PHE A 405 8.52 -16.67 -10.91
CA PHE A 405 9.42 -17.21 -9.90
C PHE A 405 10.82 -17.50 -10.43
N ASP A 406 11.07 -17.33 -11.73
CA ASP A 406 12.44 -17.30 -12.28
C ASP A 406 13.06 -15.91 -12.06
N LEU A 407 13.45 -15.65 -10.80
CA LEU A 407 13.99 -14.38 -10.36
C LEU A 407 15.37 -14.10 -10.95
N ILE A 408 16.18 -15.14 -11.20
CA ILE A 408 17.45 -15.01 -11.94
C ILE A 408 17.19 -14.42 -13.32
N SER A 409 16.24 -14.97 -14.08
CA SER A 409 15.87 -14.41 -15.38
C SER A 409 15.27 -13.02 -15.27
N GLN A 410 14.67 -12.63 -14.15
CA GLN A 410 14.23 -11.25 -13.89
C GLN A 410 15.36 -10.30 -13.50
N GLY A 411 16.57 -10.81 -13.26
CA GLY A 411 17.78 -10.04 -12.99
C GLY A 411 18.25 -10.07 -11.53
N PHE A 412 17.70 -10.94 -10.67
CA PHE A 412 18.23 -11.15 -9.33
C PHE A 412 19.57 -11.90 -9.38
N ILE A 413 20.49 -11.51 -8.50
CA ILE A 413 21.88 -11.98 -8.52
C ILE A 413 22.25 -12.48 -7.11
N PRO A 414 22.32 -13.81 -6.90
CA PRO A 414 22.80 -14.37 -5.64
C PRO A 414 24.32 -14.24 -5.55
N MET A 415 24.82 -13.80 -4.41
CA MET A 415 26.25 -13.70 -4.11
C MET A 415 26.51 -14.24 -2.72
N GLU A 416 27.59 -15.01 -2.58
CA GLU A 416 28.05 -15.47 -1.27
C GLU A 416 29.21 -14.62 -0.80
N GLY A 417 29.04 -13.95 0.34
CA GLY A 417 30.14 -13.29 1.00
C GLY A 417 31.13 -14.32 1.54
N ASN A 418 32.41 -14.08 1.30
CA ASN A 418 33.51 -14.77 1.99
C ASN A 418 33.68 -14.14 3.38
N SER A 419 32.57 -14.02 4.10
CA SER A 419 32.34 -13.03 5.15
C SER A 419 33.52 -12.98 6.10
N ALA A 420 34.32 -11.92 6.02
CA ALA A 420 35.22 -11.62 7.10
C ALA A 420 34.35 -11.51 8.35
N TYR A 421 34.58 -12.36 9.35
CA TYR A 421 33.83 -12.33 10.61
C TYR A 421 33.90 -10.94 11.29
N ASN A 422 34.77 -10.05 10.81
CA ASN A 422 34.96 -8.68 11.26
C ASN A 422 34.12 -7.68 10.43
N VAL A 423 33.30 -6.89 11.12
CA VAL A 423 32.32 -5.94 10.52
C VAL A 423 32.96 -4.74 9.81
N THR A 424 34.21 -4.40 10.11
CA THR A 424 34.92 -3.28 9.45
C THR A 424 35.76 -3.72 8.26
N LYS A 425 35.55 -4.96 7.79
CA LYS A 425 36.23 -5.51 6.62
C LYS A 425 35.24 -6.02 5.59
N SER A 426 33.96 -5.72 5.76
CA SER A 426 32.90 -6.08 4.81
C SER A 426 33.18 -5.53 3.42
N GLU A 427 33.86 -4.38 3.31
CA GLU A 427 34.32 -3.78 2.05
C GLU A 427 35.37 -4.61 1.28
N LYS A 428 35.95 -5.62 1.93
CA LYS A 428 36.97 -6.53 1.35
C LYS A 428 36.40 -7.90 1.00
N ASP A 429 35.10 -8.12 1.18
CA ASP A 429 34.46 -9.37 0.86
C ASP A 429 34.38 -9.59 -0.67
N LYS A 430 34.51 -10.85 -1.10
CA LYS A 430 34.53 -11.24 -2.52
C LYS A 430 33.27 -10.85 -3.30
N TRP A 431 32.13 -10.68 -2.64
CA TRP A 431 30.89 -10.31 -3.30
C TRP A 431 30.92 -8.87 -3.84
N ILE A 432 31.79 -7.99 -3.30
CA ILE A 432 31.84 -6.58 -3.67
C ILE A 432 32.39 -6.38 -5.10
N PRO A 433 33.56 -6.94 -5.47
CA PRO A 433 34.02 -6.92 -6.86
C PRO A 433 33.03 -7.58 -7.84
N GLU A 434 32.32 -8.63 -7.41
CA GLU A 434 31.30 -9.30 -8.22
C GLU A 434 30.09 -8.39 -8.48
N ALA A 435 29.52 -7.80 -7.42
CA ALA A 435 28.44 -6.82 -7.48
C ALA A 435 28.79 -5.67 -8.42
N PHE A 436 30.01 -5.15 -8.30
CA PHE A 436 30.52 -4.12 -9.18
C PHE A 436 30.59 -4.59 -10.64
N GLY A 437 31.11 -5.79 -10.90
CA GLY A 437 31.12 -6.39 -12.23
C GLY A 437 29.73 -6.49 -12.86
N HIS A 438 28.67 -6.68 -12.07
CA HIS A 438 27.29 -6.61 -12.57
C HIS A 438 26.86 -5.18 -12.94
N ILE A 439 27.18 -4.18 -12.12
CA ILE A 439 26.89 -2.77 -12.42
C ILE A 439 27.62 -2.33 -13.70
N ALA A 440 28.91 -2.62 -13.79
CA ALA A 440 29.74 -2.27 -14.94
C ALA A 440 29.25 -2.94 -16.23
N ARG A 441 28.85 -4.22 -16.18
CA ARG A 441 28.25 -4.91 -17.33
C ARG A 441 26.92 -4.28 -17.75
N ALA A 442 26.03 -3.98 -16.80
CA ALA A 442 24.77 -3.33 -17.10
C ALA A 442 24.97 -1.94 -17.75
N ALA A 443 25.98 -1.20 -17.29
CA ALA A 443 26.35 0.08 -17.84
C ALA A 443 26.97 -0.06 -19.25
N SER A 444 27.89 -1.01 -19.46
CA SER A 444 28.52 -1.26 -20.76
C SER A 444 27.54 -1.77 -21.81
N ASP A 445 26.59 -2.63 -21.42
CA ASP A 445 25.52 -3.08 -22.30
C ASP A 445 24.66 -1.89 -22.75
N ALA A 446 24.33 -0.95 -21.87
CA ALA A 446 23.64 0.29 -22.25
C ALA A 446 24.46 1.15 -23.24
N GLU A 447 25.79 1.15 -23.15
CA GLU A 447 26.70 1.90 -24.04
C GLU A 447 26.79 1.29 -25.46
N LYS A 448 26.88 -0.04 -25.58
CA LYS A 448 26.99 -0.73 -26.89
C LYS A 448 25.73 -0.59 -27.76
N MET A 449 24.64 -0.07 -27.21
CA MET A 449 23.30 -0.10 -27.79
C MET A 449 22.87 1.22 -28.48
N GLN A 450 23.73 2.26 -28.57
CA GLN A 450 23.52 3.42 -29.44
C GLN A 450 24.81 4.06 -30.01
N TYR A 451 24.73 4.50 -31.27
CA TYR A 451 25.79 5.16 -32.04
C TYR A 451 26.44 6.36 -31.31
N GLY A 452 27.76 6.30 -31.09
CA GLY A 452 28.70 7.42 -31.21
C GLY A 452 28.72 8.53 -30.15
N ARG A 453 27.78 8.60 -29.20
CA ARG A 453 27.89 9.49 -28.03
C ARG A 453 27.32 8.81 -26.79
N VAL A 454 28.21 8.46 -25.88
CA VAL A 454 27.90 8.05 -24.51
C VAL A 454 26.78 8.94 -23.94
N PRO A 455 25.63 8.40 -23.51
CA PRO A 455 24.59 9.19 -22.86
C PRO A 455 25.20 9.99 -21.70
N GLU A 456 24.85 11.26 -21.56
CA GLU A 456 25.39 12.15 -20.50
C GLU A 456 25.30 11.52 -19.10
N TYR A 457 24.24 10.76 -18.90
CA TYR A 457 23.96 9.90 -17.77
C TYR A 457 25.05 8.84 -17.46
N TYR A 458 25.53 8.09 -18.46
CA TYR A 458 26.59 7.10 -18.27
C TYR A 458 27.93 7.78 -17.98
N ARG A 459 28.21 8.93 -18.62
CA ARG A 459 29.39 9.73 -18.31
C ARG A 459 29.40 10.16 -16.86
N LYS A 460 28.26 10.64 -16.34
CA LYS A 460 28.08 10.99 -14.92
C LYS A 460 28.19 9.77 -14.00
N LEU A 461 27.79 8.58 -14.46
CA LEU A 461 27.93 7.35 -13.69
C LEU A 461 29.40 6.92 -13.59
N VAL A 462 30.13 6.88 -14.72
CA VAL A 462 31.55 6.55 -14.76
C VAL A 462 32.39 7.59 -14.01
N GLU A 463 32.13 8.89 -14.18
CA GLU A 463 32.80 9.96 -13.42
C GLU A 463 32.57 9.88 -11.91
N LYS A 464 31.48 9.26 -11.45
CA LYS A 464 31.18 9.05 -10.02
C LYS A 464 31.68 7.71 -9.48
N ILE A 465 31.77 6.70 -10.34
CA ILE A 465 32.22 5.35 -10.00
C ILE A 465 33.75 5.26 -10.06
N ASP A 466 34.39 5.99 -10.96
CA ASP A 466 35.83 6.10 -11.14
C ASP A 466 36.19 7.59 -10.94
N GLU A 467 36.03 8.04 -9.69
CA GLU A 467 36.17 9.44 -9.32
C GLU A 467 37.63 9.90 -9.47
N ASN A 468 38.58 8.98 -9.25
CA ASN A 468 40.00 9.22 -9.44
C ASN A 468 40.47 9.08 -10.91
N LYS A 469 39.63 8.56 -11.81
CA LYS A 469 39.88 8.40 -13.25
C LYS A 469 41.15 7.61 -13.56
N ASP A 470 41.47 6.62 -12.74
CA ASP A 470 42.67 5.79 -12.90
C ASP A 470 42.40 4.49 -13.69
N GLU A 471 41.18 4.35 -14.23
CA GLU A 471 40.70 3.17 -14.94
C GLU A 471 40.67 1.90 -14.06
N GLN A 472 40.80 2.05 -12.73
CA GLN A 472 40.80 1.00 -11.71
C GLN A 472 39.90 1.34 -10.52
N ILE A 473 38.72 0.70 -10.45
CA ILE A 473 37.79 0.95 -9.35
C ILE A 473 38.34 0.45 -8.00
N SER A 474 38.58 1.37 -7.07
CA SER A 474 39.02 1.09 -5.70
C SER A 474 37.86 0.59 -4.82
N PRO A 475 38.12 -0.15 -3.72
CA PRO A 475 37.06 -0.54 -2.77
C PRO A 475 36.21 0.61 -2.24
N ASP A 476 36.78 1.81 -2.06
CA ASP A 476 36.06 3.02 -1.61
C ASP A 476 35.14 3.59 -2.69
N GLU A 477 35.52 3.48 -3.95
CA GLU A 477 34.66 3.79 -5.09
C GLU A 477 33.53 2.78 -5.25
N ILE A 478 33.80 1.48 -5.03
CA ILE A 478 32.75 0.46 -5.02
C ILE A 478 31.74 0.75 -3.91
N ARG A 479 32.22 1.09 -2.71
CA ARG A 479 31.39 1.48 -1.56
C ARG A 479 30.49 2.67 -1.91
N ARG A 480 31.02 3.70 -2.57
CA ARG A 480 30.25 4.87 -3.03
C ARG A 480 29.25 4.48 -4.12
N ALA A 481 29.64 3.66 -5.08
CA ALA A 481 28.81 3.20 -6.20
C ALA A 481 27.53 2.48 -5.73
N LEU A 482 27.62 1.62 -4.71
CA LEU A 482 26.47 0.91 -4.13
C LEU A 482 25.41 1.85 -3.52
N THR A 483 25.79 3.10 -3.22
CA THR A 483 24.90 4.13 -2.67
C THR A 483 24.41 5.14 -3.72
N VAL A 484 24.87 5.04 -4.97
CA VAL A 484 24.48 5.96 -6.04
C VAL A 484 22.99 5.80 -6.36
N ARG A 485 22.22 6.89 -6.23
CA ARG A 485 20.75 6.94 -6.43
C ARG A 485 20.32 6.95 -7.90
N ASP A 486 21.18 6.47 -8.77
CA ASP A 486 20.97 6.44 -10.20
C ASP A 486 20.04 5.25 -10.58
N PRO A 487 19.01 5.44 -11.44
CA PRO A 487 18.02 4.40 -11.69
C PRO A 487 18.57 3.05 -12.18
N LEU A 488 19.56 3.02 -13.08
CA LEU A 488 20.16 1.77 -13.56
C LEU A 488 20.93 1.08 -12.44
N VAL A 489 21.72 1.84 -11.68
CA VAL A 489 22.47 1.30 -10.54
C VAL A 489 21.52 0.71 -9.51
N GLN A 490 20.49 1.45 -9.12
CA GLN A 490 19.49 0.99 -8.14
C GLN A 490 18.73 -0.25 -8.63
N ASN A 491 18.46 -0.33 -9.93
CA ASN A 491 17.82 -1.49 -10.53
C ASN A 491 18.68 -2.77 -10.43
N VAL A 492 20.02 -2.64 -10.49
CA VAL A 492 20.96 -3.76 -10.27
C VAL A 492 21.15 -4.01 -8.77
N VAL A 493 21.50 -2.97 -8.01
CA VAL A 493 21.86 -3.05 -6.59
C VAL A 493 20.73 -3.61 -5.73
N GLY A 494 19.49 -3.18 -5.93
CA GLY A 494 18.36 -3.72 -5.18
C GLY A 494 17.90 -5.12 -5.63
N ARG A 495 18.56 -5.72 -6.64
CA ARG A 495 18.38 -7.13 -7.06
C ARG A 495 19.52 -8.04 -6.61
N LEU A 496 20.52 -7.50 -5.93
CA LEU A 496 21.56 -8.29 -5.27
C LEU A 496 20.95 -9.03 -4.07
N ILE A 497 21.26 -10.32 -3.95
CA ILE A 497 20.88 -11.18 -2.83
C ILE A 497 22.18 -11.68 -2.22
N VAL A 498 22.50 -11.24 -1.01
CA VAL A 498 23.85 -11.44 -0.45
C VAL A 498 23.79 -12.32 0.78
N LYS A 499 24.59 -13.38 0.81
CA LYS A 499 24.80 -14.20 2.01
C LYS A 499 25.89 -13.58 2.87
N HIS A 500 25.53 -13.04 4.03
CA HIS A 500 26.46 -12.32 4.90
C HIS A 500 26.09 -12.50 6.39
N HIS A 501 27.07 -12.33 7.29
CA HIS A 501 26.81 -12.29 8.72
C HIS A 501 25.99 -11.04 9.07
N SER A 502 24.94 -11.17 9.88
CA SER A 502 24.18 -9.99 10.30
C SER A 502 24.90 -9.20 11.40
N GLU A 503 24.75 -7.88 11.35
CA GLU A 503 25.15 -6.90 12.36
C GLU A 503 24.44 -7.14 13.71
N TRP A 504 23.27 -7.79 13.72
CA TRP A 504 22.43 -8.01 14.90
C TRP A 504 22.82 -9.20 15.78
N PHE A 505 23.91 -9.90 15.45
CA PHE A 505 24.36 -11.10 16.16
C PHE A 505 25.53 -10.85 17.13
N GLY A 506 25.41 -11.31 18.37
CA GLY A 506 26.53 -11.56 19.30
C GLY A 506 27.33 -10.35 19.81
N GLY A 507 27.01 -9.12 19.41
CA GLY A 507 27.52 -7.87 20.01
C GLY A 507 29.04 -7.80 20.19
N ARG A 508 29.51 -7.04 21.18
CA ARG A 508 30.95 -6.81 21.47
C ARG A 508 31.71 -8.09 21.81
N SER A 509 31.07 -9.04 22.51
CA SER A 509 31.70 -10.28 23.03
C SER A 509 32.21 -11.23 21.95
N THR A 510 31.72 -11.09 20.72
CA THR A 510 32.18 -11.92 19.60
C THR A 510 33.54 -11.50 19.04
N GLY A 511 34.08 -10.33 19.41
CA GLY A 511 35.29 -9.75 18.82
C GLY A 511 35.10 -9.16 17.41
N ARG A 512 33.92 -9.34 16.79
CA ARG A 512 33.62 -8.84 15.43
C ARG A 512 33.76 -7.33 15.29
N TRP A 513 33.54 -6.60 16.39
CA TRP A 513 33.60 -5.14 16.47
C TRP A 513 34.96 -4.63 16.96
N ASP A 514 35.95 -5.48 17.22
CA ASP A 514 37.24 -5.06 17.80
C ASP A 514 37.94 -3.99 16.98
N ASP A 515 37.99 -4.15 15.66
CA ASP A 515 38.65 -3.18 14.79
C ASP A 515 37.89 -1.85 14.71
N PHE A 516 36.55 -1.86 14.79
CA PHE A 516 35.72 -0.65 14.88
C PHE A 516 36.12 0.18 16.10
N PHE A 517 36.17 -0.45 17.27
CA PHE A 517 36.49 0.24 18.53
C PHE A 517 37.96 0.70 18.65
N LYS A 518 38.87 0.19 17.80
CA LYS A 518 40.25 0.67 17.74
C LYS A 518 40.37 2.02 17.06
N VAL A 519 39.49 2.31 16.10
CA VAL A 519 39.55 3.53 15.26
C VAL A 519 38.44 4.53 15.57
N SER A 520 37.39 4.12 16.29
CA SER A 520 36.28 5.00 16.69
C SER A 520 36.71 6.08 17.69
N ASP A 521 35.93 7.17 17.75
CA ASP A 521 36.10 8.20 18.78
C ASP A 521 35.88 7.59 20.17
N LYS A 522 36.89 7.73 21.04
CA LYS A 522 36.85 7.25 22.41
C LYS A 522 35.71 7.87 23.23
N LEU A 523 35.26 9.07 22.88
CA LEU A 523 34.10 9.71 23.51
C LEU A 523 32.79 8.98 23.20
N GLU A 524 32.71 8.32 22.04
CA GLU A 524 31.53 7.57 21.60
C GLU A 524 31.53 6.12 22.07
N ASN A 525 32.67 5.57 22.50
CA ASN A 525 32.79 4.13 22.80
C ASN A 525 31.75 3.63 23.80
N LYS A 526 31.50 4.37 24.89
CA LYS A 526 30.48 3.99 25.87
C LYS A 526 29.06 4.01 25.28
N TYR A 527 28.79 4.97 24.40
CA TYR A 527 27.53 5.04 23.68
C TYR A 527 27.38 3.82 22.76
N ASN A 528 28.38 3.59 21.91
CA ASN A 528 28.39 2.52 20.90
C ASN A 528 28.33 1.12 21.54
N GLU A 529 29.04 0.89 22.65
CA GLU A 529 29.00 -0.39 23.37
C GLU A 529 27.60 -0.70 23.89
N LYS A 530 26.95 0.28 24.52
CA LYS A 530 25.59 0.12 25.01
C LYS A 530 24.59 -0.02 23.88
N TYR A 531 24.69 0.80 22.84
CA TYR A 531 23.85 0.74 21.65
C TYR A 531 23.91 -0.64 20.99
N LEU A 532 25.11 -1.16 20.73
CA LEU A 532 25.30 -2.49 20.14
C LEU A 532 24.74 -3.62 21.02
N SER A 533 24.99 -3.57 22.32
CA SER A 533 24.49 -4.59 23.26
C SER A 533 22.97 -4.60 23.32
N GLU A 534 22.34 -3.42 23.31
CA GLU A 534 20.89 -3.27 23.38
C GLU A 534 20.22 -3.59 22.05
N LEU A 535 20.91 -3.56 20.91
CA LEU A 535 20.32 -3.94 19.61
C LEU A 535 20.52 -5.40 19.23
N GLU A 536 21.42 -6.11 19.91
CA GLU A 536 21.61 -7.54 19.71
C GLU A 536 20.31 -8.30 20.02
N TRP A 537 19.90 -9.17 19.10
CA TRP A 537 18.74 -10.03 19.28
C TRP A 537 18.89 -11.43 18.72
N MET A 538 19.73 -11.62 17.70
CA MET A 538 19.80 -12.88 16.97
C MET A 538 20.30 -14.04 17.81
N SER A 539 21.17 -13.79 18.79
CA SER A 539 21.69 -14.84 19.68
C SER A 539 20.59 -15.53 20.51
N GLN A 540 19.42 -14.89 20.67
CA GLN A 540 18.31 -15.37 21.48
C GLN A 540 17.14 -15.92 20.65
N VAL A 541 17.30 -16.01 19.32
CA VAL A 541 16.23 -16.42 18.39
C VAL A 541 16.67 -17.64 17.58
N GLU A 542 15.98 -18.77 17.75
CA GLU A 542 16.39 -20.10 17.27
C GLU A 542 16.89 -20.18 15.81
N PRO A 543 16.21 -19.59 14.80
CA PRO A 543 16.71 -19.57 13.41
C PRO A 543 18.10 -18.93 13.23
N PHE A 544 18.50 -18.00 14.11
CA PHE A 544 19.68 -17.16 13.95
C PHE A 544 20.73 -17.31 15.06
N LYS A 545 20.42 -18.04 16.13
CA LYS A 545 21.27 -18.15 17.34
C LYS A 545 22.68 -18.68 17.12
N LYS A 546 22.94 -19.33 15.98
CA LYS A 546 24.27 -19.84 15.62
C LYS A 546 25.20 -18.77 15.04
N GLY A 547 24.64 -17.64 14.59
CA GLY A 547 25.42 -16.57 13.97
C GLY A 547 26.03 -16.94 12.63
N GLU A 548 25.46 -17.93 11.92
CA GLU A 548 25.91 -18.28 10.58
C GLU A 548 25.52 -17.18 9.57
N PRO A 549 26.25 -17.04 8.44
CA PRO A 549 25.82 -16.18 7.34
C PRO A 549 24.43 -16.57 6.83
N ILE A 550 23.58 -15.56 6.67
CA ILE A 550 22.20 -15.70 6.18
C ILE A 550 22.03 -14.88 4.91
N TRP A 551 20.98 -15.16 4.14
CA TRP A 551 20.61 -14.40 2.97
C TRP A 551 19.91 -13.11 3.35
N HIS A 552 20.38 -12.02 2.77
CA HIS A 552 19.80 -10.69 2.89
C HIS A 552 19.20 -10.28 1.54
N PHE A 553 18.08 -9.57 1.59
CA PHE A 553 17.38 -9.10 0.40
C PHE A 553 16.99 -7.64 0.55
N HIS A 554 17.05 -6.86 -0.54
CA HIS A 554 16.45 -5.54 -0.54
C HIS A 554 14.94 -5.65 -0.22
N PRO A 555 14.46 -5.08 0.90
CA PRO A 555 13.13 -5.42 1.43
C PRO A 555 11.98 -5.13 0.47
N VAL A 556 12.05 -4.03 -0.28
CA VAL A 556 10.97 -3.60 -1.20
C VAL A 556 11.06 -4.26 -2.57
N MET A 557 12.25 -4.31 -3.18
CA MET A 557 12.42 -4.92 -4.51
C MET A 557 12.18 -6.43 -4.51
N PHE A 558 12.64 -7.13 -3.46
CA PHE A 558 12.46 -8.58 -3.39
C PHE A 558 10.99 -8.96 -3.24
N VAL A 559 10.25 -8.36 -2.30
CA VAL A 559 8.82 -8.70 -2.11
C VAL A 559 7.93 -8.32 -3.30
N ASP A 560 8.28 -7.28 -4.05
CA ASP A 560 7.52 -6.90 -5.25
C ASP A 560 7.62 -7.93 -6.39
N SER A 561 8.73 -8.68 -6.45
CA SER A 561 8.94 -9.69 -7.51
C SER A 561 7.86 -10.78 -7.48
N PHE A 562 7.45 -11.21 -6.29
CA PHE A 562 6.38 -12.20 -6.10
C PHE A 562 5.04 -11.58 -5.66
N ARG A 563 4.89 -10.24 -5.69
CA ARG A 563 3.59 -9.57 -5.51
C ARG A 563 2.71 -9.77 -6.74
N ASN A 564 1.58 -10.44 -6.60
CA ASN A 564 0.64 -10.58 -7.72
C ASN A 564 0.05 -9.22 -8.12
N ARG A 565 0.26 -8.82 -9.37
CA ARG A 565 -0.42 -7.68 -10.01
C ARG A 565 -1.27 -8.20 -11.16
N TYR A 566 -2.56 -7.89 -11.11
CA TYR A 566 -3.52 -8.36 -12.10
C TYR A 566 -3.84 -7.20 -13.03
N ALA A 567 -3.64 -7.41 -14.33
CA ALA A 567 -4.01 -6.47 -15.38
C ALA A 567 -5.07 -7.12 -16.26
N TYR A 568 -6.00 -6.31 -16.74
CA TYR A 568 -6.89 -6.75 -17.80
C TYR A 568 -6.06 -6.97 -19.08
N SER A 569 -6.35 -8.01 -19.84
CA SER A 569 -5.81 -8.26 -21.16
C SER A 569 -6.95 -8.54 -22.14
N VAL A 570 -6.72 -8.33 -23.43
CA VAL A 570 -7.72 -8.65 -24.47
C VAL A 570 -8.05 -10.14 -24.46
N ASP A 571 -7.03 -11.00 -24.40
CA ASP A 571 -7.17 -12.46 -24.26
C ASP A 571 -8.11 -12.85 -23.11
N MET A 572 -7.89 -12.25 -21.93
CA MET A 572 -8.69 -12.55 -20.74
C MET A 572 -10.15 -12.15 -20.96
N ILE A 573 -10.41 -10.93 -21.44
CA ILE A 573 -11.79 -10.45 -21.66
C ILE A 573 -12.48 -11.29 -22.73
N GLN A 574 -11.80 -11.63 -23.83
CA GLN A 574 -12.35 -12.50 -24.88
C GLN A 574 -12.67 -13.90 -24.34
N GLN A 575 -11.82 -14.46 -23.47
CA GLN A 575 -12.10 -15.74 -22.81
C GLN A 575 -13.30 -15.67 -21.87
N VAL A 576 -13.46 -14.57 -21.12
CA VAL A 576 -14.62 -14.34 -20.25
C VAL A 576 -15.90 -14.17 -21.06
N LEU A 577 -15.83 -13.46 -22.19
CA LEU A 577 -16.96 -13.26 -23.11
C LEU A 577 -17.28 -14.48 -23.98
N GLY A 578 -16.34 -15.41 -24.13
CA GLY A 578 -16.47 -16.59 -24.98
C GLY A 578 -16.42 -16.30 -26.49
N HIS A 579 -15.91 -15.14 -26.91
CA HIS A 579 -15.81 -14.78 -28.33
C HIS A 579 -14.70 -13.76 -28.64
N GLU A 580 -14.30 -13.72 -29.91
CA GLU A 580 -13.29 -12.78 -30.40
C GLU A 580 -13.85 -11.62 -31.25
N LYS A 581 -15.18 -11.50 -31.36
CA LYS A 581 -15.87 -10.43 -32.14
C LYS A 581 -15.45 -9.01 -31.72
N ALA A 582 -15.68 -8.04 -32.60
CA ALA A 582 -15.50 -6.61 -32.30
C ALA A 582 -16.33 -6.19 -31.07
N TRP A 583 -15.84 -5.20 -30.32
CA TRP A 583 -16.54 -4.61 -29.17
C TRP A 583 -17.19 -3.30 -29.58
N PHE A 584 -18.15 -2.82 -28.79
CA PHE A 584 -18.84 -1.54 -29.00
C PHE A 584 -19.52 -1.44 -30.37
N THR A 585 -20.29 -2.46 -30.75
CA THR A 585 -20.98 -2.48 -32.06
C THR A 585 -22.44 -2.02 -31.98
N GLY A 586 -23.03 -2.05 -30.77
CA GLY A 586 -24.45 -1.81 -30.52
C GLY A 586 -25.38 -2.88 -31.11
N ALA A 587 -24.85 -4.02 -31.56
CA ALA A 587 -25.62 -5.07 -32.22
C ALA A 587 -26.70 -5.69 -31.33
N SER A 588 -26.46 -5.76 -30.02
CA SER A 588 -27.38 -6.32 -29.02
C SER A 588 -28.65 -5.48 -28.87
N GLY A 589 -28.61 -4.19 -29.20
CA GLY A 589 -29.78 -3.31 -29.24
C GLY A 589 -30.63 -3.46 -30.51
N GLY A 590 -30.24 -4.37 -31.41
CA GLY A 590 -30.88 -4.59 -32.71
C GLY A 590 -30.47 -3.56 -33.78
N LYS A 591 -30.85 -3.85 -35.04
CA LYS A 591 -30.35 -3.15 -36.24
C LYS A 591 -30.54 -1.63 -36.22
N LYS A 592 -31.67 -1.14 -35.70
CA LYS A 592 -31.94 0.30 -35.57
C LYS A 592 -31.02 0.98 -34.56
N PHE A 593 -30.79 0.34 -33.40
CA PHE A 593 -29.90 0.87 -32.38
C PHE A 593 -28.46 0.84 -32.87
N ALA A 594 -27.99 -0.28 -33.42
CA ALA A 594 -26.63 -0.42 -33.96
C ALA A 594 -26.30 0.67 -34.99
N ASN A 595 -27.20 0.92 -35.95
CA ASN A 595 -27.01 2.00 -36.93
C ASN A 595 -26.93 3.39 -36.29
N LYS A 596 -27.78 3.67 -35.29
CA LYS A 596 -27.74 4.94 -34.57
C LYS A 596 -26.48 5.07 -33.72
N PHE A 597 -26.06 3.99 -33.08
CA PHE A 597 -24.86 3.93 -32.27
C PHE A 597 -23.62 4.22 -33.12
N LYS A 598 -23.49 3.53 -34.26
CA LYS A 598 -22.44 3.77 -35.24
C LYS A 598 -22.35 5.23 -35.70
N ASN A 599 -23.51 5.83 -36.03
CA ASN A 599 -23.53 7.18 -36.60
C ASN A 599 -23.33 8.28 -35.56
N ASN A 600 -23.89 8.13 -34.36
CA ASN A 600 -23.90 9.19 -33.36
C ASN A 600 -22.76 9.04 -32.34
N TYR A 601 -22.21 7.83 -32.20
CA TYR A 601 -21.17 7.49 -31.24
C TYR A 601 -19.94 6.90 -31.95
N SER A 602 -19.56 7.48 -33.10
CA SER A 602 -18.56 6.93 -34.02
C SER A 602 -17.15 6.85 -33.42
N SER A 603 -16.80 7.67 -32.42
CA SER A 603 -15.48 7.61 -31.77
C SER A 603 -15.35 6.49 -30.74
N VAL A 604 -16.44 5.78 -30.41
CA VAL A 604 -16.41 4.54 -29.61
C VAL A 604 -16.90 3.32 -30.38
N TYR A 605 -17.53 3.48 -31.54
CA TYR A 605 -17.96 2.36 -32.38
C TYR A 605 -16.75 1.53 -32.83
N GLU A 606 -16.81 0.21 -32.60
CA GLU A 606 -15.70 -0.72 -32.92
C GLU A 606 -14.34 -0.25 -32.36
N TYR A 607 -14.36 0.35 -31.16
CA TYR A 607 -13.15 0.87 -30.52
C TYR A 607 -12.08 -0.21 -30.38
N ASP A 608 -10.82 0.15 -30.67
CA ASP A 608 -9.71 -0.79 -30.62
C ASP A 608 -9.56 -1.42 -29.23
N LYS A 609 -9.67 -2.75 -29.17
CA LYS A 609 -9.69 -3.53 -27.93
C LYS A 609 -8.43 -3.33 -27.07
N TYR A 610 -7.28 -3.16 -27.72
CA TYR A 610 -5.99 -3.04 -27.04
C TYR A 610 -5.83 -1.66 -26.43
N ASN A 611 -6.23 -0.62 -27.16
CA ASN A 611 -6.33 0.73 -26.62
C ASN A 611 -7.35 0.82 -25.49
N PHE A 612 -8.51 0.17 -25.62
CA PHE A 612 -9.51 0.08 -24.55
C PHE A 612 -8.93 -0.54 -23.27
N VAL A 613 -8.31 -1.72 -23.38
CA VAL A 613 -7.72 -2.41 -22.22
C VAL A 613 -6.59 -1.60 -21.59
N SER A 614 -5.78 -0.91 -22.40
CA SER A 614 -4.74 0.01 -21.93
C SER A 614 -5.35 1.15 -21.10
N LEU A 615 -6.37 1.83 -21.62
CA LEU A 615 -7.10 2.89 -20.91
C LEU A 615 -7.77 2.36 -19.64
N LEU A 616 -8.41 1.19 -19.71
CA LEU A 616 -9.09 0.56 -18.57
C LEU A 616 -8.12 0.30 -17.42
N ASN A 617 -6.95 -0.28 -17.70
CA ASN A 617 -5.93 -0.52 -16.67
C ASN A 617 -5.40 0.79 -16.08
N ASN A 618 -5.14 1.81 -16.90
CA ASN A 618 -4.64 3.11 -16.42
C ASN A 618 -5.68 3.83 -15.52
N ILE A 619 -6.93 3.92 -15.99
CA ILE A 619 -7.99 4.62 -15.26
C ILE A 619 -8.35 3.88 -13.97
N THR A 620 -8.45 2.55 -13.99
CA THR A 620 -8.70 1.79 -12.75
C THR A 620 -7.58 1.98 -11.72
N ALA A 621 -6.31 2.04 -12.14
CA ALA A 621 -5.20 2.40 -11.26
C ALA A 621 -5.32 3.83 -10.71
N THR A 622 -5.60 4.81 -11.57
CA THR A 622 -5.78 6.22 -11.17
C THR A 622 -6.89 6.39 -10.13
N TYR A 623 -7.99 5.66 -10.30
CA TYR A 623 -9.12 5.65 -9.36
C TYR A 623 -8.93 4.67 -8.19
N GLY A 624 -7.77 4.02 -8.05
CA GLY A 624 -7.45 3.12 -6.94
C GLY A 624 -8.28 1.82 -6.90
N ILE A 625 -8.81 1.36 -8.04
CA ILE A 625 -9.46 0.05 -8.24
C ILE A 625 -8.36 -0.94 -8.64
N GLU A 626 -7.65 -1.46 -7.64
CA GLU A 626 -6.33 -2.06 -7.87
C GLU A 626 -6.21 -3.50 -7.39
N SER A 627 -6.93 -3.88 -6.34
CA SER A 627 -6.89 -5.26 -5.85
C SER A 627 -7.49 -6.22 -6.89
N PRO A 628 -7.03 -7.49 -6.96
CA PRO A 628 -7.59 -8.48 -7.87
C PRO A 628 -9.11 -8.58 -7.80
N TYR A 629 -9.67 -8.62 -6.58
CA TYR A 629 -11.11 -8.72 -6.40
C TYR A 629 -11.84 -7.43 -6.77
N GLN A 630 -11.28 -6.26 -6.46
CA GLN A 630 -11.83 -4.98 -6.90
C GLN A 630 -11.93 -4.93 -8.43
N LYS A 631 -10.86 -5.33 -9.12
CA LYS A 631 -10.83 -5.39 -10.58
C LYS A 631 -11.80 -6.44 -11.15
N ALA A 632 -11.83 -7.64 -10.57
CA ALA A 632 -12.74 -8.71 -11.00
C ALA A 632 -14.21 -8.28 -10.87
N HIS A 633 -14.57 -7.70 -9.73
CA HIS A 633 -15.90 -7.14 -9.50
C HIS A 633 -16.19 -5.99 -10.48
N PHE A 634 -15.31 -4.99 -10.58
CA PHE A 634 -15.51 -3.85 -11.47
C PHE A 634 -15.74 -4.28 -12.91
N LEU A 635 -14.89 -5.15 -13.45
CA LEU A 635 -15.05 -5.67 -14.79
C LEU A 635 -16.33 -6.50 -14.92
N SER A 636 -16.64 -7.41 -14.00
CA SER A 636 -17.88 -8.23 -14.06
C SER A 636 -19.15 -7.38 -14.14
N GLN A 637 -19.18 -6.26 -13.41
CA GLN A 637 -20.30 -5.33 -13.42
C GLN A 637 -20.33 -4.54 -14.73
N CYS A 638 -19.19 -4.01 -15.18
CA CYS A 638 -19.07 -3.35 -16.48
C CYS A 638 -19.51 -4.26 -17.63
N LEU A 639 -19.12 -5.54 -17.64
CA LEU A 639 -19.51 -6.50 -18.68
C LEU A 639 -21.02 -6.66 -18.73
N HIS A 640 -21.71 -6.79 -17.60
CA HIS A 640 -23.17 -6.87 -17.58
C HIS A 640 -23.83 -5.57 -18.06
N GLU A 641 -23.46 -4.43 -17.45
CA GLU A 641 -24.10 -3.12 -17.69
C GLU A 641 -23.88 -2.57 -19.12
N SER A 642 -22.78 -2.94 -19.76
CA SER A 642 -22.46 -2.55 -21.15
C SER A 642 -22.94 -3.56 -22.20
N SER A 643 -23.72 -4.56 -21.79
CA SER A 643 -24.13 -5.68 -22.64
C SER A 643 -22.92 -6.35 -23.31
N HIS A 644 -22.00 -6.88 -22.51
CA HIS A 644 -20.80 -7.60 -22.95
C HIS A 644 -19.79 -6.71 -23.69
N LEU A 645 -19.63 -5.44 -23.26
CA LEU A 645 -18.88 -4.40 -23.97
C LEU A 645 -19.43 -4.10 -25.37
N ASP A 646 -20.73 -4.29 -25.62
CA ASP A 646 -21.34 -3.99 -26.92
C ASP A 646 -21.83 -2.55 -27.03
N THR A 647 -22.12 -1.88 -25.91
CA THR A 647 -22.57 -0.48 -25.94
C THR A 647 -22.13 0.32 -24.72
N THR A 648 -21.98 1.63 -24.92
CA THR A 648 -21.75 2.64 -23.88
C THR A 648 -23.01 3.44 -23.57
N LEU A 649 -24.16 3.02 -24.09
CA LEU A 649 -25.42 3.76 -24.05
C LEU A 649 -26.58 2.84 -23.75
N GLU A 650 -27.46 3.25 -22.85
CA GLU A 650 -28.67 2.49 -22.53
C GLU A 650 -29.55 2.29 -23.78
N PHE A 651 -30.10 1.08 -23.94
CA PHE A 651 -31.06 0.79 -25.01
C PHE A 651 -32.38 1.54 -24.83
N GLY A 652 -32.76 1.80 -23.58
CA GLY A 652 -33.93 2.60 -23.22
C GLY A 652 -33.84 4.04 -23.71
N ASN A 653 -35.01 4.65 -23.99
CA ASN A 653 -35.08 6.05 -24.41
C ASN A 653 -34.97 7.04 -23.24
N GLY A 654 -34.91 6.57 -21.98
CA GLY A 654 -34.76 7.39 -20.79
C GLY A 654 -36.02 8.10 -20.29
N LYS A 655 -37.17 8.03 -20.99
CA LYS A 655 -38.42 8.70 -20.56
C LYS A 655 -38.91 8.23 -19.19
N ASN A 656 -38.55 7.01 -18.80
CA ASN A 656 -38.89 6.48 -17.49
C ASN A 656 -38.20 7.24 -16.34
N TYR A 657 -37.21 8.09 -16.61
CA TYR A 657 -36.52 8.92 -15.63
C TYR A 657 -37.03 10.37 -15.60
N ASP A 658 -38.07 10.71 -16.36
CA ASP A 658 -38.64 12.05 -16.33
C ASP A 658 -39.40 12.32 -15.02
N PRO A 659 -39.47 13.59 -14.58
CA PRO A 659 -40.33 13.98 -13.46
C PRO A 659 -41.79 13.64 -13.76
N GLY A 660 -42.50 13.12 -12.75
CA GLY A 660 -43.89 12.65 -12.89
C GLY A 660 -44.04 11.23 -13.42
N VAL A 661 -42.96 10.60 -13.91
CA VAL A 661 -42.92 9.17 -14.25
C VAL A 661 -42.21 8.37 -13.16
N HIS A 662 -41.01 8.79 -12.75
CA HIS A 662 -40.27 8.16 -11.65
C HIS A 662 -40.40 8.95 -10.35
N SER A 663 -40.65 8.26 -9.24
CA SER A 663 -40.80 8.90 -7.92
C SER A 663 -39.55 9.66 -7.47
N ASN A 664 -38.37 9.19 -7.86
CA ASN A 664 -37.09 9.77 -7.44
C ASN A 664 -36.58 10.87 -8.39
N ALA A 665 -37.23 11.15 -9.52
CA ALA A 665 -36.71 12.03 -10.55
C ALA A 665 -36.29 13.41 -10.01
N VAL A 666 -37.20 14.07 -9.27
CA VAL A 666 -36.92 15.39 -8.68
C VAL A 666 -35.78 15.34 -7.67
N SER A 667 -35.72 14.31 -6.82
CA SER A 667 -34.63 14.14 -5.83
C SER A 667 -33.27 13.84 -6.46
N MET A 668 -33.29 13.34 -7.70
CA MET A 668 -32.13 13.06 -8.54
C MET A 668 -31.89 14.17 -9.59
N GLU A 669 -32.50 15.34 -9.36
CA GLU A 669 -32.34 16.59 -10.11
C GLU A 669 -32.92 16.60 -11.53
N ASN A 670 -33.65 15.55 -11.94
CA ASN A 670 -34.48 15.59 -13.15
C ASN A 670 -35.77 16.36 -12.82
N THR A 671 -35.87 17.60 -13.32
CA THR A 671 -36.90 18.58 -12.93
C THR A 671 -37.76 19.05 -14.11
N SER A 672 -37.32 18.79 -15.35
CA SER A 672 -38.08 19.07 -16.57
C SER A 672 -38.34 17.80 -17.36
N ILE A 673 -39.49 17.71 -18.03
CA ILE A 673 -39.76 16.64 -19.01
C ILE A 673 -38.70 16.74 -20.11
N GLY A 674 -37.99 15.64 -20.39
CA GLY A 674 -36.84 15.59 -21.28
C GLY A 674 -35.52 15.39 -20.54
N ASP A 675 -35.44 15.68 -19.23
CA ASP A 675 -34.25 15.40 -18.41
C ASP A 675 -33.97 13.89 -18.35
N GLY A 676 -35.00 13.05 -18.33
CA GLY A 676 -34.83 11.60 -18.31
C GLY A 676 -34.08 11.08 -19.55
N PRO A 677 -34.56 11.36 -20.77
CA PRO A 677 -33.83 11.06 -22.01
C PRO A 677 -32.44 11.71 -22.08
N LEU A 678 -32.28 12.94 -21.58
CA LEU A 678 -31.01 13.67 -21.62
C LEU A 678 -29.95 13.01 -20.73
N TYR A 679 -30.32 12.63 -19.50
CA TYR A 679 -29.46 12.03 -18.47
C TYR A 679 -29.71 10.53 -18.27
N ARG A 680 -30.08 9.82 -19.34
CA ARG A 680 -30.19 8.35 -19.38
C ARG A 680 -28.82 7.67 -19.29
N GLY A 681 -28.81 6.36 -19.05
CA GLY A 681 -27.60 5.57 -18.83
C GLY A 681 -26.55 5.73 -19.92
N ARG A 682 -25.32 6.08 -19.52
CA ARG A 682 -24.11 6.09 -20.37
C ARG A 682 -22.88 5.58 -19.63
N GLY A 683 -21.86 5.17 -20.37
CA GLY A 683 -20.64 4.59 -19.79
C GLY A 683 -20.77 3.08 -19.56
N LEU A 684 -19.72 2.45 -19.03
CA LEU A 684 -19.70 1.01 -18.77
C LEU A 684 -20.60 0.59 -17.60
N ILE A 685 -20.91 1.50 -16.67
CA ILE A 685 -21.80 1.27 -15.51
C ILE A 685 -23.16 1.99 -15.65
N GLN A 686 -23.45 2.58 -16.82
CA GLN A 686 -24.72 3.28 -17.08
C GLN A 686 -25.00 4.43 -16.08
N LEU A 687 -24.07 5.40 -15.99
CA LEU A 687 -24.27 6.64 -15.24
C LEU A 687 -25.60 7.29 -15.65
N THR A 688 -26.49 7.49 -14.69
CA THR A 688 -27.87 7.92 -14.90
C THR A 688 -28.24 9.03 -13.91
N TRP A 689 -29.21 9.89 -14.27
CA TRP A 689 -29.74 11.03 -13.51
C TRP A 689 -28.87 12.29 -13.55
N LYS A 690 -29.52 13.47 -13.69
CA LYS A 690 -28.84 14.77 -13.73
C LYS A 690 -27.89 14.99 -12.57
N LYS A 691 -28.29 14.60 -11.36
CA LYS A 691 -27.48 14.70 -10.15
C LYS A 691 -26.12 14.00 -10.29
N ASN A 692 -26.09 12.79 -10.83
CA ASN A 692 -24.85 12.04 -10.97
C ASN A 692 -23.97 12.62 -12.09
N TYR A 693 -24.56 13.08 -13.19
CA TYR A 693 -23.84 13.83 -14.22
C TYR A 693 -23.20 15.11 -13.66
N ARG A 694 -23.93 15.87 -12.84
CA ARG A 694 -23.41 17.08 -12.18
C ARG A 694 -22.25 16.75 -11.25
N LEU A 695 -22.43 15.77 -10.36
CA LEU A 695 -21.38 15.37 -9.40
C LEU A 695 -20.13 14.84 -10.11
N PHE A 696 -20.29 14.08 -11.20
CA PHE A 696 -19.17 13.65 -12.02
C PHE A 696 -18.49 14.83 -12.72
N SER A 697 -19.26 15.79 -13.26
CA SER A 697 -18.75 17.00 -13.90
C SER A 697 -17.92 17.86 -12.94
N GLU A 698 -18.40 18.03 -11.70
CA GLU A 698 -17.68 18.74 -10.63
C GLU A 698 -16.38 18.04 -10.25
N TYR A 699 -16.36 16.71 -10.24
CA TYR A 699 -15.17 15.93 -9.93
C TYR A 699 -14.13 15.94 -11.06
N SER A 700 -14.57 15.71 -12.30
CA SER A 700 -13.68 15.53 -13.46
C SER A 700 -13.24 16.85 -14.09
N GLY A 701 -13.98 17.93 -13.86
CA GLY A 701 -13.81 19.21 -14.57
C GLY A 701 -14.33 19.18 -16.02
N VAL A 702 -14.96 18.08 -16.46
CA VAL A 702 -15.52 17.94 -17.82
C VAL A 702 -17.00 18.29 -17.78
N ASN A 703 -17.46 19.20 -18.66
CA ASN A 703 -18.85 19.65 -18.70
C ASN A 703 -19.78 18.61 -19.37
N VAL A 704 -20.08 17.53 -18.63
CA VAL A 704 -21.01 16.48 -19.05
C VAL A 704 -22.47 16.79 -18.71
N VAL A 705 -22.75 17.89 -17.99
CA VAL A 705 -24.13 18.31 -17.70
C VAL A 705 -24.78 18.88 -18.96
N ASP A 706 -24.04 19.72 -19.68
CA ASP A 706 -24.48 20.29 -20.96
C ASP A 706 -24.16 19.37 -22.14
N ASN A 707 -23.16 18.49 -22.00
CA ASN A 707 -22.72 17.55 -23.04
C ASN A 707 -22.73 16.09 -22.54
N PRO A 708 -23.89 15.53 -22.16
CA PRO A 708 -23.94 14.20 -21.54
C PRO A 708 -23.46 13.07 -22.45
N ASP A 709 -23.53 13.25 -23.77
CA ASP A 709 -23.04 12.27 -24.74
C ASP A 709 -21.52 12.07 -24.69
N LEU A 710 -20.73 12.97 -24.08
CA LEU A 710 -19.31 12.73 -23.84
C LEU A 710 -19.06 11.44 -23.06
N VAL A 711 -19.96 11.10 -22.12
CA VAL A 711 -19.87 9.86 -21.31
C VAL A 711 -20.08 8.60 -22.13
N ALA A 712 -20.70 8.70 -23.31
CA ALA A 712 -20.89 7.56 -24.22
C ALA A 712 -20.01 7.62 -25.47
N ASN A 713 -19.54 8.80 -25.90
CA ASN A 713 -18.82 8.99 -27.16
C ASN A 713 -17.32 9.26 -27.01
N ASN A 714 -16.81 9.42 -25.80
CA ASN A 714 -15.39 9.48 -25.53
C ASN A 714 -15.02 8.29 -24.62
N MET A 715 -14.14 7.40 -25.11
CA MET A 715 -13.81 6.17 -24.39
C MET A 715 -13.12 6.43 -23.04
N GLU A 716 -12.30 7.47 -22.94
CA GLU A 716 -11.67 7.85 -21.68
C GLU A 716 -12.71 8.30 -20.66
N GLU A 717 -13.64 9.17 -21.06
CA GLU A 717 -14.73 9.64 -20.19
C GLU A 717 -15.74 8.54 -19.85
N THR A 718 -15.97 7.60 -20.77
CA THR A 718 -16.79 6.39 -20.56
C THR A 718 -16.26 5.58 -19.38
N ILE A 719 -14.94 5.34 -19.34
CA ILE A 719 -14.30 4.55 -18.30
C ILE A 719 -14.16 5.38 -17.01
N LYS A 720 -13.78 6.66 -17.09
CA LYS A 720 -13.67 7.57 -15.92
C LYS A 720 -15.00 7.70 -15.18
N ALA A 721 -16.11 7.92 -15.88
CA ALA A 721 -17.44 8.03 -15.26
C ALA A 721 -17.81 6.74 -14.50
N SER A 722 -17.48 5.58 -15.07
CA SER A 722 -17.75 4.28 -14.47
C SER A 722 -16.89 4.04 -13.22
N ALA A 723 -15.60 4.37 -13.29
CA ALA A 723 -14.67 4.28 -12.16
C ALA A 723 -15.00 5.31 -11.05
N TRP A 724 -15.44 6.51 -11.43
CA TRP A 724 -15.91 7.53 -10.50
C TRP A 724 -17.14 7.05 -9.73
N PHE A 725 -18.15 6.55 -10.43
CA PHE A 725 -19.35 5.99 -9.79
C PHE A 725 -18.96 4.90 -8.79
N TRP A 726 -18.07 3.99 -9.20
CA TRP A 726 -17.59 2.90 -8.35
C TRP A 726 -16.96 3.36 -7.04
N ARG A 727 -16.18 4.44 -7.08
CA ARG A 727 -15.44 4.95 -5.92
C ARG A 727 -16.22 5.93 -5.06
N TYR A 728 -17.23 6.61 -5.61
CA TYR A 728 -17.82 7.78 -4.96
C TYR A 728 -19.35 7.81 -4.96
N SER A 729 -20.03 6.92 -5.69
CA SER A 729 -21.48 7.02 -5.92
C SER A 729 -22.23 5.68 -5.84
N GLY A 730 -21.59 4.61 -5.35
CA GLY A 730 -22.24 3.33 -5.13
C GLY A 730 -23.43 3.41 -4.15
N GLY A 731 -24.49 2.64 -4.39
CA GLY A 731 -25.75 2.71 -3.66
C GLY A 731 -25.73 2.23 -2.20
N VAL A 732 -24.66 1.54 -1.77
CA VAL A 732 -24.54 1.00 -0.39
C VAL A 732 -23.59 1.89 0.43
N PHE A 733 -24.17 2.79 1.22
CA PHE A 733 -23.41 3.80 1.98
C PHE A 733 -23.01 3.35 3.39
N LYS A 734 -23.94 2.71 4.13
CA LYS A 734 -23.78 2.51 5.58
C LYS A 734 -22.94 1.30 5.96
N LYS A 735 -22.99 0.24 5.13
CA LYS A 735 -22.28 -1.01 5.43
C LYS A 735 -20.78 -0.72 5.35
N TYR A 736 -20.05 -1.10 6.40
CA TYR A 736 -18.61 -0.84 6.55
C TYR A 736 -18.20 0.65 6.46
N ASP A 737 -19.13 1.59 6.67
CA ASP A 737 -18.90 3.04 6.46
C ASP A 737 -18.41 3.35 5.03
N ALA A 738 -18.89 2.58 4.04
CA ALA A 738 -18.43 2.66 2.66
C ALA A 738 -18.67 4.03 2.01
N ASN A 739 -19.70 4.77 2.41
CA ASN A 739 -19.99 6.13 1.94
C ASN A 739 -19.98 6.29 0.41
N GLY A 740 -20.39 5.26 -0.32
CA GLY A 740 -20.45 5.24 -1.79
C GLY A 740 -19.22 4.62 -2.47
N ASP A 741 -18.19 4.25 -1.72
CA ASP A 741 -17.01 3.55 -2.23
C ASP A 741 -17.21 2.03 -2.22
N ILE A 742 -17.42 1.44 -3.39
CA ILE A 742 -17.65 -0.01 -3.54
C ILE A 742 -16.40 -0.82 -3.17
N ASN A 743 -15.20 -0.24 -3.27
CA ASN A 743 -13.97 -0.93 -2.84
C ASN A 743 -13.99 -1.27 -1.36
N VAL A 744 -14.57 -0.41 -0.50
CA VAL A 744 -14.69 -0.68 0.94
C VAL A 744 -15.54 -1.92 1.20
N LEU A 745 -16.59 -2.15 0.40
CA LEU A 745 -17.42 -3.35 0.51
C LEU A 745 -16.63 -4.61 0.13
N ILE A 746 -15.86 -4.53 -0.97
CA ILE A 746 -15.06 -5.64 -1.49
C ILE A 746 -13.90 -5.98 -0.54
N ASP A 747 -13.25 -4.98 0.04
CA ASP A 747 -12.13 -5.19 0.97
C ASP A 747 -12.58 -5.90 2.26
N ASN A 748 -13.87 -5.84 2.59
CA ASN A 748 -14.46 -6.56 3.73
C ASN A 748 -15.15 -7.87 3.34
N GLU A 749 -15.66 -7.99 2.10
CA GLU A 749 -16.38 -9.16 1.60
C GLU A 749 -16.01 -9.47 0.13
N GLU A 750 -14.76 -9.91 -0.09
CA GLU A 750 -14.14 -10.00 -1.43
C GLU A 750 -14.88 -10.88 -2.44
N ASN A 751 -15.68 -11.85 -1.98
CA ASN A 751 -16.43 -12.79 -2.81
C ASN A 751 -17.93 -12.47 -2.94
N ASN A 752 -18.43 -11.39 -2.34
CA ASN A 752 -19.85 -11.11 -2.30
C ASN A 752 -20.35 -10.29 -3.52
N VAL A 753 -20.56 -10.98 -4.65
CA VAL A 753 -21.09 -10.35 -5.88
C VAL A 753 -22.49 -9.77 -5.69
N ALA A 754 -23.31 -10.36 -4.81
CA ALA A 754 -24.66 -9.86 -4.53
C ALA A 754 -24.63 -8.47 -3.86
N LEU A 755 -23.72 -8.27 -2.90
CA LEU A 755 -23.52 -6.97 -2.26
C LEU A 755 -23.03 -5.91 -3.26
N VAL A 756 -22.09 -6.27 -4.12
CA VAL A 756 -21.57 -5.37 -5.17
C VAL A 756 -22.66 -5.04 -6.19
N THR A 757 -23.46 -6.03 -6.60
CA THR A 757 -24.59 -5.83 -7.52
C THR A 757 -25.64 -4.91 -6.91
N LEU A 758 -25.94 -5.04 -5.62
CA LEU A 758 -26.82 -4.12 -4.91
C LEU A 758 -26.26 -2.69 -4.90
N ALA A 759 -24.95 -2.53 -4.74
CA ALA A 759 -24.31 -1.22 -4.78
C ALA A 759 -24.31 -0.58 -6.19
N VAL A 760 -24.21 -1.37 -7.26
CA VAL A 760 -24.24 -0.87 -8.64
C VAL A 760 -25.68 -0.60 -9.11
N ASN A 761 -26.58 -1.57 -8.94
CA ASN A 761 -27.91 -1.56 -9.56
C ASN A 761 -29.04 -1.16 -8.60
N GLY A 762 -28.79 -1.12 -7.29
CA GLY A 762 -29.84 -0.91 -6.28
C GLY A 762 -30.74 -2.13 -6.05
N GLY A 763 -30.42 -3.28 -6.66
CA GLY A 763 -31.15 -4.54 -6.54
C GLY A 763 -30.31 -5.75 -6.97
N SER A 764 -30.96 -6.84 -7.38
CA SER A 764 -30.30 -8.08 -7.80
C SER A 764 -30.42 -8.38 -9.31
N ASN A 765 -30.77 -7.37 -10.13
CA ASN A 765 -30.95 -7.58 -11.56
C ASN A 765 -29.63 -8.00 -12.21
N GLY A 766 -29.68 -9.07 -13.00
CA GLY A 766 -28.50 -9.61 -13.68
C GLY A 766 -27.49 -10.31 -12.77
N LEU A 767 -27.81 -10.55 -11.48
CA LEU A 767 -26.87 -11.11 -10.51
C LEU A 767 -26.19 -12.41 -10.99
N ALA A 768 -26.95 -13.33 -11.59
CA ALA A 768 -26.41 -14.60 -12.07
C ALA A 768 -25.34 -14.41 -13.17
N GLU A 769 -25.54 -13.48 -14.09
CA GLU A 769 -24.59 -13.19 -15.16
C GLU A 769 -23.34 -12.50 -14.60
N ARG A 770 -23.51 -11.50 -13.72
CA ARG A 770 -22.41 -10.83 -13.03
C ARG A 770 -21.55 -11.82 -12.24
N GLN A 771 -22.19 -12.76 -11.53
CA GLN A 771 -21.51 -13.85 -10.82
C GLN A 771 -20.71 -14.72 -11.79
N SER A 772 -21.29 -15.10 -12.94
CA SER A 772 -20.60 -15.92 -13.93
C SER A 772 -19.32 -15.26 -14.48
N TYR A 773 -19.35 -13.95 -14.76
CA TYR A 773 -18.14 -13.22 -15.17
C TYR A 773 -17.12 -13.12 -14.05
N PHE A 774 -17.57 -12.81 -12.83
CA PHE A 774 -16.69 -12.74 -11.67
C PHE A 774 -15.96 -14.07 -11.45
N ASP A 775 -16.68 -15.20 -11.51
CA ASP A 775 -16.11 -16.54 -11.35
C ASP A 775 -15.17 -16.89 -12.51
N ALA A 776 -15.49 -16.50 -13.75
CA ALA A 776 -14.61 -16.69 -14.90
C ALA A 776 -13.29 -15.90 -14.76
N ILE A 777 -13.36 -14.64 -14.31
CA ILE A 777 -12.19 -13.79 -14.04
C ILE A 777 -11.38 -14.39 -12.89
N LYS A 778 -12.03 -14.78 -11.78
CA LYS A 778 -11.37 -15.46 -10.65
C LYS A 778 -10.63 -16.71 -11.10
N LYS A 779 -11.26 -17.54 -11.93
CA LYS A 779 -10.66 -18.75 -12.48
C LYS A 779 -9.45 -18.44 -13.35
N TYR A 780 -9.55 -17.44 -14.24
CA TYR A 780 -8.44 -17.02 -15.09
C TYR A 780 -7.24 -16.52 -14.25
N TRP A 781 -7.50 -15.70 -13.23
CA TRP A 781 -6.49 -15.15 -12.33
C TRP A 781 -6.08 -16.08 -11.19
N LYS A 782 -6.65 -17.29 -11.12
CA LYS A 782 -6.42 -18.27 -10.05
C LYS A 782 -6.61 -17.65 -8.64
N LEU A 783 -7.63 -16.80 -8.50
CA LEU A 783 -8.03 -16.22 -7.20
C LEU A 783 -8.68 -17.28 -6.32
N LYS A 784 -8.50 -17.16 -5.00
CA LYS A 784 -8.94 -18.16 -4.03
C LYS A 784 -10.44 -18.16 -3.75
#